data_AF-A0A815B7W7-F1
#
_entry.id   AF-A0A815B7W7-F1
#
_cell.length_a   1.000
_cell.length_b   1.000
_cell.length_c   1.000
_cell.angle_alpha   90.00
_cell.angle_beta   90.00
_cell.angle_gamma   90.00
#
_symmetry.space_group_name_H-M   'P 1'
#
loop_
_entity.id
_entity.type
_entity.pdbx_description
1 polymer ?
#
loop_
_entity_poly.entity_id
_entity_poly.type
_entity_poly.pdbx_seq_one_letter_code
_entity_poly.pdbx_strand_id
1 'polypeptide(L)'
;MIIGFLLLLQIHHINAAFSPDRSNYDAYGVKIAMNDIFLVQAQNAQVPPSFFIQFAPYNNTQSSLQCSINYDNIQNYVYTVAVGKNPNQNQVQFFFAGEVLNTGNGTFIGVAKYNLTSNVSNPSNFCAAGFSYSTQYLTNYAHQEYYIIGVEPKGLLVYGFANDFIFIFDSQNVSTFESWNSSLTWPNVSFTPHAVDISDNFGVVAGFIKDDPTGRVKFSPIIYLLNFNSSNRHPIVVGQYVPDTTSGTWQDLLTNDDADIYSAKYSMSISIDSRGYVLVGMQFTNRVFLFSVNISNPISLVNVSRNTNGRSLGNGKSVAWLDNGNMAAILVNTYSLAYQWVSSQIYLYDMTLNNYSSTSTPLSIFPNYHQSLPAGFSSTFLNIASSSTSLTLMDDIGTLLIFIPTGPGLFPSMPGTASVPTITSAKGCLPGMYKSNDGINDCILCPAGTKASGNSSINCTPCASTSLCSLGSTGEVSISKVQNRDQVIAYPESPDSTIFEEILIHNMFHIGSGRCLVISPLFWSLIVAGLAFLVIIVVAILHFCTMNPEGDRVKKKIQYTFKKIDMIREGELWVGGLASLSLIVMLSFAYAFSNGYFKEYPIESVSDFYLACDTSMRNAKFQTGLQPLGIAHDDSEKEMLYLLDGQSFTLNVAFLNTLIDCDVISIQALFGTTWLTTRWSSCANINSVLSLSIPLPSQKTSIEISIDDIGTIGALRIGLSGPTKEEDLHYLRELNAYQSFSQNGSALAHTLAVSLTTTKIINETIPIDGHDSNYTGIYVLTYGADLNSLFLSQGVYSQLTSTETVLTVAISESTYYVKNRQEPIVKRAELIFHNLLFTVVCFEIFGLLFVIYKLIFEPTYQLIVRMYSRRRERYRANDQRNNEELTSIDHRSNGEPPMVSAL
;
A
#
# COMPACT_ATOMS: atom_id res chain seq x y z
N MET A 1 73.38 7.00 -14.57
CA MET A 1 72.26 6.81 -13.62
C MET A 1 70.97 6.43 -14.34
N ILE A 2 70.49 7.17 -15.35
CA ILE A 2 69.30 6.83 -16.16
C ILE A 2 69.46 5.49 -16.91
N ILE A 3 70.64 5.21 -17.50
CA ILE A 3 70.92 3.92 -18.16
C ILE A 3 70.96 2.77 -17.15
N GLY A 4 71.45 3.02 -15.92
CA GLY A 4 71.45 2.02 -14.85
C GLY A 4 70.05 1.72 -14.31
N PHE A 5 69.17 2.74 -14.26
CA PHE A 5 67.76 2.57 -13.92
C PHE A 5 66.98 1.84 -15.02
N LEU A 6 67.27 2.13 -16.30
CA LEU A 6 66.71 1.41 -17.44
C LEU A 6 67.22 -0.04 -17.52
N LEU A 7 68.49 -0.32 -17.17
CA LEU A 7 69.01 -1.68 -17.06
C LEU A 7 68.42 -2.43 -15.85
N LEU A 8 68.22 -1.77 -14.72
CA LEU A 8 67.55 -2.36 -13.54
C LEU A 8 66.07 -2.66 -13.83
N LEU A 9 65.37 -1.79 -14.56
CA LEU A 9 63.99 -2.03 -15.04
C LEU A 9 63.95 -3.16 -16.07
N GLN A 10 64.93 -3.27 -16.98
CA GLN A 10 65.00 -4.39 -17.92
C GLN A 10 65.39 -5.71 -17.25
N ILE A 11 66.23 -5.70 -16.20
CA ILE A 11 66.56 -6.90 -15.42
C ILE A 11 65.37 -7.34 -14.54
N HIS A 12 64.51 -6.41 -14.09
CA HIS A 12 63.28 -6.77 -13.37
C HIS A 12 62.19 -7.37 -14.27
N HIS A 13 62.20 -7.04 -15.57
CA HIS A 13 61.27 -7.60 -16.55
C HIS A 13 61.72 -8.92 -17.20
N ILE A 14 62.95 -9.38 -16.94
CA ILE A 14 63.44 -10.68 -17.42
C ILE A 14 63.33 -11.66 -16.24
N ASN A 15 62.25 -12.45 -16.23
CA ASN A 15 61.90 -13.50 -15.26
C ASN A 15 61.33 -13.01 -13.93
N ALA A 16 60.25 -12.23 -13.95
CA ALA A 16 59.37 -12.16 -12.79
C ALA A 16 58.76 -13.55 -12.57
N ALA A 17 59.21 -14.26 -11.53
CA ALA A 17 58.65 -15.54 -11.13
C ALA A 17 57.17 -15.36 -10.74
N PHE A 18 56.29 -16.16 -11.34
CA PHE A 18 54.88 -16.19 -10.95
C PHE A 18 54.75 -16.65 -9.49
N SER A 19 54.23 -15.77 -8.64
CA SER A 19 54.07 -15.96 -7.19
C SER A 19 52.72 -15.40 -6.71
N PRO A 20 51.61 -16.08 -7.00
CA PRO A 20 50.27 -15.66 -6.63
C PRO A 20 50.02 -15.81 -5.12
N ASP A 21 49.10 -15.01 -4.59
CA ASP A 21 48.55 -15.23 -3.26
C ASP A 21 47.68 -16.50 -3.27
N ARG A 22 48.16 -17.55 -2.59
CA ARG A 22 47.47 -18.84 -2.48
C ARG A 22 46.15 -18.76 -1.72
N SER A 23 45.96 -17.75 -0.89
CA SER A 23 44.72 -17.53 -0.12
C SER A 23 43.63 -16.81 -0.91
N ASN A 24 43.98 -16.18 -2.04
CA ASN A 24 43.01 -15.50 -2.88
C ASN A 24 42.25 -16.50 -3.76
N TYR A 25 41.04 -16.88 -3.34
CA TYR A 25 40.19 -17.82 -4.08
C TYR A 25 39.56 -17.23 -5.35
N ASP A 26 39.61 -15.91 -5.54
CA ASP A 26 39.05 -15.24 -6.71
C ASP A 26 40.04 -15.20 -7.89
N ALA A 27 41.34 -15.19 -7.58
CA ALA A 27 42.41 -14.94 -8.54
C ALA A 27 42.50 -15.95 -9.70
N TYR A 28 42.69 -15.42 -10.91
CA TYR A 28 42.99 -16.08 -12.20
C TYR A 28 41.89 -16.99 -12.81
N GLY A 29 40.87 -17.42 -12.07
CA GLY A 29 39.83 -18.26 -12.66
C GLY A 29 38.82 -18.89 -11.69
N VAL A 30 37.95 -19.75 -12.24
CA VAL A 30 36.87 -20.40 -11.50
C VAL A 30 37.37 -21.69 -10.84
N LYS A 31 37.46 -21.68 -9.50
CA LYS A 31 38.01 -22.79 -8.71
C LYS A 31 37.01 -23.85 -8.27
N ILE A 32 35.76 -23.77 -8.73
CA ILE A 32 34.71 -24.76 -8.44
C ILE A 32 34.03 -25.23 -9.72
N ALA A 33 33.68 -26.52 -9.78
CA ALA A 33 32.89 -27.09 -10.86
C ALA A 33 32.00 -28.22 -10.33
N MET A 34 30.79 -28.35 -10.84
CA MET A 34 29.77 -29.28 -10.36
C MET A 34 29.01 -29.89 -11.53
N ASN A 35 28.59 -31.15 -11.37
CA ASN A 35 27.61 -31.81 -12.24
C ASN A 35 26.71 -32.74 -11.41
N ASP A 36 25.97 -33.65 -12.04
CA ASP A 36 25.08 -34.58 -11.33
C ASP A 36 25.79 -35.71 -10.58
N ILE A 37 27.10 -35.91 -10.81
CA ILE A 37 27.88 -37.00 -10.22
C ILE A 37 28.77 -36.50 -9.07
N PHE A 38 29.44 -35.36 -9.24
CA PHE A 38 30.34 -34.83 -8.22
C PHE A 38 30.56 -33.31 -8.35
N LEU A 39 31.03 -32.74 -7.24
CA LEU A 39 31.52 -31.38 -7.09
C LEU A 39 33.03 -31.44 -6.85
N VAL A 40 33.79 -30.55 -7.48
CA VAL A 40 35.23 -30.39 -7.25
C VAL A 40 35.58 -28.93 -6.96
N GLN A 41 36.49 -28.72 -6.00
CA GLN A 41 37.06 -27.42 -5.68
C GLN A 41 38.60 -27.52 -5.65
N ALA A 42 39.28 -26.57 -6.28
CA ALA A 42 40.73 -26.40 -6.14
C ALA A 42 41.09 -25.59 -4.89
N GLN A 43 41.89 -26.17 -3.99
CA GLN A 43 42.32 -25.57 -2.72
C GLN A 43 43.83 -25.27 -2.74
N ASN A 44 44.22 -24.19 -3.43
CA ASN A 44 45.62 -23.75 -3.51
C ASN A 44 46.22 -23.34 -2.15
N ALA A 45 45.38 -22.88 -1.21
CA ALA A 45 45.80 -22.43 0.13
C ALA A 45 46.17 -23.58 1.08
N GLN A 46 45.72 -24.82 0.80
CA GLN A 46 46.02 -25.96 1.66
C GLN A 46 47.49 -26.36 1.58
N VAL A 47 47.96 -27.02 2.64
CA VAL A 47 49.33 -27.52 2.74
C VAL A 47 49.29 -29.02 3.06
N PRO A 48 49.53 -29.90 2.06
CA PRO A 48 49.78 -29.59 0.65
C PRO A 48 48.53 -29.10 -0.12
N PRO A 49 48.69 -28.38 -1.25
CA PRO A 49 47.57 -28.01 -2.11
C PRO A 49 46.81 -29.23 -2.61
N SER A 50 45.48 -29.13 -2.65
CA SER A 50 44.61 -30.28 -2.90
C SER A 50 43.34 -29.93 -3.68
N PHE A 51 42.68 -30.96 -4.21
CA PHE A 51 41.32 -30.92 -4.72
C PHE A 51 40.38 -31.46 -3.64
N PHE A 52 39.39 -30.68 -3.25
CA PHE A 52 38.24 -31.17 -2.49
C PHE A 52 37.20 -31.70 -3.47
N ILE A 53 36.69 -32.91 -3.22
CA ILE A 53 35.71 -33.59 -4.06
C ILE A 53 34.57 -34.08 -3.18
N GLN A 54 33.34 -33.75 -3.56
CA GLN A 54 32.13 -34.28 -2.96
C GLN A 54 31.34 -35.05 -4.03
N PHE A 55 31.13 -36.34 -3.81
CA PHE A 55 30.29 -37.17 -4.67
C PHE A 55 28.81 -37.00 -4.36
N ALA A 56 27.97 -37.14 -5.39
CA ALA A 56 26.52 -37.25 -5.24
C ALA A 56 26.14 -38.61 -4.61
N PRO A 57 25.02 -38.71 -3.85
CA PRO A 57 24.12 -37.61 -3.49
C PRO A 57 24.78 -36.61 -2.55
N TYR A 58 24.57 -35.32 -2.80
CA TYR A 58 25.13 -34.21 -2.01
C TYR A 58 24.44 -34.12 -0.64
N ASN A 59 24.77 -35.02 0.29
CA ASN A 59 24.17 -35.06 1.62
C ASN A 59 25.23 -35.06 2.75
N ASN A 60 24.83 -34.59 3.93
CA ASN A 60 25.70 -34.51 5.11
C ASN A 60 25.86 -35.84 5.86
N THR A 61 25.13 -36.89 5.47
CA THR A 61 25.04 -38.12 6.28
C THR A 61 26.14 -39.13 5.97
N GLN A 62 26.93 -38.91 4.90
CA GLN A 62 27.94 -39.85 4.44
C GLN A 62 29.29 -39.14 4.23
N SER A 63 30.10 -39.04 5.30
CA SER A 63 31.47 -38.54 5.23
C SER A 63 32.35 -39.29 4.22
N SER A 64 31.98 -40.51 3.85
CA SER A 64 32.71 -41.32 2.89
C SER A 64 32.56 -40.88 1.43
N LEU A 65 31.69 -39.90 1.14
CA LEU A 65 31.54 -39.27 -0.18
C LEU A 65 32.41 -38.01 -0.35
N GLN A 66 33.17 -37.61 0.69
CA GLN A 66 34.05 -36.45 0.69
C GLN A 66 35.51 -36.87 0.62
N CYS A 67 36.20 -36.45 -0.42
CA CYS A 67 37.61 -36.75 -0.65
C CYS A 67 38.42 -35.46 -0.73
N SER A 68 39.63 -35.47 -0.18
CA SER A 68 40.65 -34.46 -0.45
C SER A 68 41.85 -35.17 -1.07
N ILE A 69 42.30 -34.67 -2.22
CA ILE A 69 43.34 -35.32 -3.01
C ILE A 69 44.39 -34.29 -3.39
N ASN A 70 45.63 -34.54 -2.99
CA ASN A 70 46.74 -33.63 -3.23
C ASN A 70 46.97 -33.42 -4.73
N TYR A 71 47.45 -32.24 -5.09
CA TYR A 71 47.93 -32.01 -6.45
C TYR A 71 49.09 -32.94 -6.77
N ASP A 72 49.20 -33.32 -8.05
CA ASP A 72 50.29 -34.12 -8.58
C ASP A 72 51.67 -33.47 -8.31
N ASN A 73 51.71 -32.13 -8.29
CA ASN A 73 52.88 -31.35 -7.90
C ASN A 73 52.50 -30.20 -6.97
N ILE A 74 53.18 -30.09 -5.82
CA ILE A 74 52.97 -29.04 -4.80
C ILE A 74 53.34 -27.61 -5.28
N GLN A 75 54.09 -27.53 -6.38
CA GLN A 75 54.43 -26.28 -7.05
C GLN A 75 53.36 -25.83 -8.05
N ASN A 76 52.32 -26.63 -8.30
CA ASN A 76 51.23 -26.22 -9.17
C ASN A 76 50.31 -25.24 -8.45
N TYR A 77 49.95 -24.16 -9.12
CA TYR A 77 48.85 -23.29 -8.75
C TYR A 77 47.73 -23.44 -9.77
N VAL A 78 46.56 -23.90 -9.34
CA VAL A 78 45.41 -24.15 -10.22
C VAL A 78 44.60 -22.86 -10.38
N TYR A 79 44.40 -22.43 -11.63
CA TYR A 79 43.56 -21.29 -11.98
C TYR A 79 42.10 -21.67 -12.03
N THR A 80 41.81 -22.77 -12.73
CA THR A 80 40.45 -23.16 -13.05
C THR A 80 40.27 -24.66 -13.02
N VAL A 81 39.07 -25.09 -12.63
CA VAL A 81 38.61 -26.48 -12.72
C VAL A 81 37.35 -26.53 -13.56
N ALA A 82 37.15 -27.61 -14.30
CA ALA A 82 35.97 -27.81 -15.12
C ALA A 82 35.59 -29.28 -15.20
N VAL A 83 34.28 -29.55 -15.33
CA VAL A 83 33.72 -30.89 -15.48
C VAL A 83 32.80 -30.92 -16.69
N GLY A 84 32.63 -32.10 -17.30
CA GLY A 84 31.53 -32.32 -18.24
C GLY A 84 30.20 -32.21 -17.50
N LYS A 85 29.20 -31.59 -18.12
CA LYS A 85 27.86 -31.40 -17.53
C LYS A 85 27.05 -32.70 -17.46
N ASN A 86 27.17 -33.53 -18.50
CA ASN A 86 26.45 -34.79 -18.66
C ASN A 86 27.41 -35.96 -18.91
N PRO A 87 28.37 -36.24 -18.00
CA PRO A 87 29.31 -37.33 -18.17
C PRO A 87 28.60 -38.68 -18.00
N ASN A 88 29.13 -39.72 -18.65
CA ASN A 88 28.68 -41.08 -18.37
C ASN A 88 29.04 -41.47 -16.92
N GLN A 89 28.19 -42.25 -16.25
CA GLN A 89 28.44 -42.70 -14.86
C GLN A 89 29.77 -43.45 -14.67
N ASN A 90 30.29 -44.07 -15.74
CA ASN A 90 31.57 -44.79 -15.73
C ASN A 90 32.78 -43.88 -16.04
N GLN A 91 32.56 -42.58 -16.29
CA GLN A 91 33.57 -41.61 -16.72
C GLN A 91 33.61 -40.42 -15.75
N VAL A 92 34.00 -40.70 -14.50
CA VAL A 92 34.22 -39.65 -13.49
C VAL A 92 35.61 -39.05 -13.70
N GLN A 93 35.66 -37.88 -14.31
CA GLN A 93 36.89 -37.13 -14.52
C GLN A 93 36.64 -35.62 -14.51
N PHE A 94 37.64 -34.87 -14.09
CA PHE A 94 37.63 -33.41 -14.14
C PHE A 94 38.94 -32.90 -14.75
N PHE A 95 38.85 -31.72 -15.34
CA PHE A 95 39.98 -31.03 -15.93
C PHE A 95 40.39 -29.86 -15.04
N PHE A 96 41.68 -29.56 -15.02
CA PHE A 96 42.21 -28.47 -14.24
C PHE A 96 43.39 -27.84 -14.97
N ALA A 97 43.49 -26.52 -14.91
CA ALA A 97 44.49 -25.75 -15.63
C ALA A 97 45.13 -24.73 -14.69
N GLY A 98 46.40 -24.42 -14.92
CA GLY A 98 47.15 -23.52 -14.04
C GLY A 98 48.59 -23.33 -14.47
N GLU A 99 49.42 -22.91 -13.52
CA GLU A 99 50.85 -22.66 -13.75
C GLU A 99 51.73 -23.25 -12.65
N VAL A 100 52.96 -23.61 -13.04
CA VAL A 100 54.01 -24.02 -12.11
C VAL A 100 54.68 -22.78 -11.51
N LEU A 101 54.73 -22.74 -10.18
CA LEU A 101 55.33 -21.63 -9.44
C LEU A 101 56.85 -21.57 -9.63
N ASN A 102 57.39 -20.36 -9.66
CA ASN A 102 58.84 -20.09 -9.68
C ASN A 102 59.64 -20.58 -10.89
N THR A 103 59.00 -21.06 -11.97
CA THR A 103 59.72 -21.53 -13.18
C THR A 103 59.61 -20.61 -14.40
N GLY A 104 58.84 -19.52 -14.36
CA GLY A 104 58.71 -18.53 -15.45
C GLY A 104 57.99 -19.04 -16.71
N ASN A 105 58.14 -20.33 -17.04
CA ASN A 105 57.48 -21.05 -18.12
C ASN A 105 56.90 -22.34 -17.53
N GLY A 106 55.58 -22.48 -17.54
CA GLY A 106 54.96 -23.68 -16.98
C GLY A 106 53.44 -23.67 -16.90
N THR A 107 52.74 -23.06 -17.86
CA THR A 107 51.29 -23.27 -17.97
C THR A 107 51.03 -24.75 -18.23
N PHE A 108 49.99 -25.32 -17.61
CA PHE A 108 49.66 -26.72 -17.76
C PHE A 108 48.15 -26.93 -17.90
N ILE A 109 47.79 -28.06 -18.49
CA ILE A 109 46.44 -28.64 -18.45
C ILE A 109 46.57 -30.05 -17.89
N GLY A 110 45.68 -30.40 -16.97
CA GLY A 110 45.60 -31.70 -16.36
C GLY A 110 44.21 -32.29 -16.47
N VAL A 111 44.15 -33.62 -16.48
CA VAL A 111 42.94 -34.39 -16.23
C VAL A 111 43.18 -35.31 -15.05
N ALA A 112 42.21 -35.35 -14.15
CA ALA A 112 42.16 -36.31 -13.05
C ALA A 112 41.02 -37.29 -13.33
N LYS A 113 41.35 -38.58 -13.46
CA LYS A 113 40.38 -39.64 -13.72
C LYS A 113 40.23 -40.54 -12.52
N TYR A 114 38.99 -40.75 -12.10
CA TYR A 114 38.67 -41.68 -11.03
C TYR A 114 38.69 -43.12 -11.56
N ASN A 115 39.45 -43.99 -10.90
CA ASN A 115 39.61 -45.37 -11.35
C ASN A 115 38.53 -46.29 -10.76
N LEU A 116 37.48 -46.58 -11.55
CA LEU A 116 36.36 -47.47 -11.20
C LEU A 116 36.71 -48.98 -11.23
N THR A 117 37.97 -49.37 -10.96
CA THR A 117 38.40 -50.79 -11.05
C THR A 117 37.96 -51.69 -9.89
N SER A 118 37.40 -51.14 -8.82
CA SER A 118 36.85 -51.94 -7.72
C SER A 118 35.33 -51.89 -7.74
N ASN A 119 34.68 -53.06 -7.77
CA ASN A 119 33.31 -53.24 -7.30
C ASN A 119 33.24 -52.81 -5.83
N VAL A 120 33.17 -51.51 -5.59
CA VAL A 120 32.99 -50.97 -4.24
C VAL A 120 31.51 -51.09 -3.92
N SER A 121 31.10 -52.29 -3.49
CA SER A 121 29.80 -52.53 -2.87
C SER A 121 29.66 -51.84 -1.51
N ASN A 122 30.69 -51.13 -1.04
CA ASN A 122 30.75 -50.50 0.27
C ASN A 122 31.11 -49.00 0.17
N PRO A 123 30.14 -48.07 0.28
CA PRO A 123 30.34 -46.63 0.08
C PRO A 123 31.33 -45.98 1.04
N SER A 124 31.89 -46.70 2.02
CA SER A 124 32.92 -46.24 2.95
C SER A 124 34.32 -46.08 2.34
N ASN A 125 34.56 -46.50 1.09
CA ASN A 125 35.90 -46.52 0.46
C ASN A 125 36.02 -45.73 -0.86
N PHE A 126 35.09 -44.83 -1.21
CA PHE A 126 35.19 -44.02 -2.45
C PHE A 126 36.49 -43.23 -2.53
N CYS A 127 36.96 -42.66 -1.42
CA CYS A 127 38.21 -41.90 -1.38
C CYS A 127 39.48 -42.76 -1.30
N ALA A 128 39.34 -44.07 -1.14
CA ALA A 128 40.47 -45.01 -1.15
C ALA A 128 40.81 -45.51 -2.57
N ALA A 129 39.87 -45.39 -3.52
CA ALA A 129 40.13 -45.64 -4.93
C ALA A 129 40.86 -44.41 -5.53
N GLY A 130 42.12 -44.59 -5.91
CA GLY A 130 42.98 -43.49 -6.34
C GLY A 130 42.50 -42.81 -7.62
N PHE A 131 42.70 -41.49 -7.69
CA PHE A 131 42.65 -40.75 -8.95
C PHE A 131 43.97 -40.93 -9.70
N SER A 132 43.89 -41.07 -11.01
CA SER A 132 45.05 -41.02 -11.90
C SER A 132 45.13 -39.65 -12.54
N TYR A 133 46.30 -39.02 -12.45
CA TYR A 133 46.57 -37.72 -13.05
C TYR A 133 47.28 -37.89 -14.38
N SER A 134 46.95 -37.02 -15.32
CA SER A 134 47.73 -36.83 -16.52
C SER A 134 47.82 -35.35 -16.83
N THR A 135 49.04 -34.82 -16.86
CA THR A 135 49.33 -33.39 -17.06
C THR A 135 50.16 -33.16 -18.32
N GLN A 136 49.81 -32.12 -19.07
CA GLN A 136 50.54 -31.64 -20.24
C GLN A 136 51.01 -30.21 -19.96
N TYR A 137 52.30 -29.96 -20.22
CA TYR A 137 52.94 -28.66 -19.96
C TYR A 137 53.17 -27.91 -21.26
N LEU A 138 52.77 -26.63 -21.24
CA LEU A 138 52.88 -25.65 -22.32
C LEU A 138 54.05 -24.70 -22.01
N THR A 139 55.28 -25.20 -22.19
CA THR A 139 56.50 -24.46 -21.79
C THR A 139 56.92 -23.35 -22.75
N ASN A 140 56.27 -23.25 -23.92
CA ASN A 140 56.59 -22.25 -24.96
C ASN A 140 55.87 -20.91 -24.76
N TYR A 141 54.96 -20.81 -23.79
CA TYR A 141 54.16 -19.62 -23.55
C TYR A 141 54.50 -19.03 -22.18
N ALA A 142 54.52 -17.70 -22.11
CA ALA A 142 54.70 -16.96 -20.87
C ALA A 142 53.44 -17.05 -20.00
N HIS A 143 53.52 -16.53 -18.76
CA HIS A 143 52.38 -16.37 -17.86
C HIS A 143 51.17 -15.77 -18.60
N GLN A 144 50.01 -16.39 -18.42
CA GLN A 144 48.75 -15.91 -18.99
C GLN A 144 47.84 -15.44 -17.86
N GLU A 145 47.60 -14.13 -17.79
CA GLU A 145 46.71 -13.50 -16.79
C GLU A 145 45.30 -14.09 -16.80
N TYR A 146 44.79 -14.37 -18.00
CA TYR A 146 43.53 -15.03 -18.23
C TYR A 146 43.73 -16.30 -19.04
N TYR A 147 43.45 -17.43 -18.40
CA TYR A 147 43.50 -18.75 -19.01
C TYR A 147 42.30 -19.57 -18.54
N ILE A 148 41.37 -19.78 -19.47
CA ILE A 148 40.08 -20.42 -19.21
C ILE A 148 39.95 -21.71 -20.00
N ILE A 149 39.20 -22.67 -19.45
CA ILE A 149 38.93 -23.94 -20.11
C ILE A 149 37.43 -24.18 -20.19
N GLY A 150 36.97 -24.68 -21.34
CA GLY A 150 35.60 -25.15 -21.57
C GLY A 150 35.62 -26.65 -21.84
N VAL A 151 34.66 -27.37 -21.27
CA VAL A 151 34.59 -28.83 -21.38
C VAL A 151 33.33 -29.22 -22.14
N GLU A 152 33.46 -30.11 -23.12
CA GLU A 152 32.32 -30.70 -23.82
C GLU A 152 31.37 -31.38 -22.81
N PRO A 153 30.02 -31.39 -23.02
CA PRO A 153 29.08 -31.96 -22.06
C PRO A 153 29.41 -33.39 -21.57
N LYS A 154 29.92 -34.26 -22.44
CA LYS A 154 30.33 -35.63 -22.08
C LYS A 154 31.67 -35.72 -21.35
N GLY A 155 32.40 -34.61 -21.29
CA GLY A 155 33.71 -34.51 -20.66
C GLY A 155 34.84 -35.20 -21.44
N LEU A 156 34.69 -35.46 -22.75
CA LEU A 156 35.72 -36.15 -23.52
C LEU A 156 36.81 -35.18 -24.00
N LEU A 157 36.40 -34.03 -24.53
CA LEU A 157 37.29 -32.97 -24.99
C LEU A 157 37.23 -31.75 -24.05
N VAL A 158 38.39 -31.16 -23.82
CA VAL A 158 38.52 -29.82 -23.20
C VAL A 158 39.20 -28.88 -24.19
N TYR A 159 38.69 -27.66 -24.25
CA TYR A 159 39.23 -26.57 -25.05
C TYR A 159 39.78 -25.52 -24.10
N GLY A 160 41.03 -25.11 -24.29
CA GLY A 160 41.63 -24.02 -23.54
C GLY A 160 41.78 -22.78 -24.39
N PHE A 161 41.46 -21.62 -23.81
CA PHE A 161 41.57 -20.32 -24.45
C PHE A 161 42.41 -19.40 -23.58
N ALA A 162 43.48 -18.87 -24.17
CA ALA A 162 44.38 -17.88 -23.57
C ALA A 162 44.64 -16.75 -24.58
N ASN A 163 45.38 -15.72 -24.16
CA ASN A 163 45.74 -14.59 -25.02
C ASN A 163 46.60 -15.04 -26.20
N ASP A 164 47.59 -15.89 -25.97
CA ASP A 164 48.59 -16.26 -26.99
C ASP A 164 48.28 -17.58 -27.72
N PHE A 165 47.46 -18.45 -27.12
CA PHE A 165 47.22 -19.79 -27.67
C PHE A 165 45.81 -20.31 -27.38
N ILE A 166 45.42 -21.28 -28.20
CA ILE A 166 44.25 -22.13 -28.00
C ILE A 166 44.72 -23.58 -28.08
N PHE A 167 44.10 -24.47 -27.31
CA PHE A 167 44.36 -25.90 -27.43
C PHE A 167 43.10 -26.75 -27.34
N ILE A 168 43.26 -27.99 -27.78
CA ILE A 168 42.31 -29.08 -27.59
C ILE A 168 43.05 -30.23 -26.92
N PHE A 169 42.44 -30.78 -25.87
CA PHE A 169 42.98 -31.93 -25.15
C PHE A 169 41.93 -33.03 -25.05
N ASP A 170 42.29 -34.21 -25.57
CA ASP A 170 41.44 -35.40 -25.54
C ASP A 170 41.74 -36.25 -24.30
N SER A 171 40.74 -36.36 -23.42
CA SER A 171 40.90 -37.16 -22.21
C SER A 171 41.13 -38.64 -22.50
N GLN A 172 40.56 -39.21 -23.57
CA GLN A 172 40.70 -40.64 -23.88
C GLN A 172 42.09 -40.96 -24.43
N ASN A 173 42.66 -40.03 -25.18
CA ASN A 173 44.00 -40.14 -25.72
C ASN A 173 44.85 -38.94 -25.29
N VAL A 174 45.45 -39.02 -24.11
CA VAL A 174 46.27 -37.94 -23.54
C VAL A 174 47.46 -37.54 -24.44
N SER A 175 47.84 -38.39 -25.40
CA SER A 175 48.86 -38.04 -26.40
C SER A 175 48.37 -37.09 -27.50
N THR A 176 47.06 -37.01 -27.74
CA THR A 176 46.44 -36.05 -28.66
C THR A 176 46.19 -34.75 -27.93
N PHE A 177 47.24 -33.93 -27.87
CA PHE A 177 47.22 -32.55 -27.43
C PHE A 177 47.61 -31.67 -28.62
N GLU A 178 46.69 -30.80 -29.05
CA GLU A 178 46.91 -29.89 -30.17
C GLU A 178 46.82 -28.46 -29.66
N SER A 179 47.87 -27.66 -29.89
CA SER A 179 47.89 -26.23 -29.55
C SER A 179 48.32 -25.41 -30.75
N TRP A 180 47.74 -24.23 -30.90
CA TRP A 180 48.08 -23.28 -31.96
C TRP A 180 47.94 -21.84 -31.46
N ASN A 181 48.47 -20.91 -32.24
CA ASN A 181 48.42 -19.48 -31.90
C ASN A 181 46.99 -18.95 -31.99
N SER A 182 46.54 -18.24 -30.95
CA SER A 182 45.19 -17.69 -30.83
C SER A 182 44.81 -16.74 -31.98
N SER A 183 45.79 -16.03 -32.55
CA SER A 183 45.59 -15.11 -33.68
C SER A 183 45.06 -15.77 -34.95
N LEU A 184 45.11 -17.10 -35.05
CA LEU A 184 44.55 -17.87 -36.16
C LEU A 184 43.04 -18.11 -36.03
N THR A 185 42.48 -17.95 -34.83
CA THR A 185 41.06 -18.23 -34.54
C THR A 185 40.25 -16.95 -34.39
N TRP A 186 40.79 -15.94 -33.72
CA TRP A 186 40.04 -14.73 -33.40
C TRP A 186 40.03 -13.72 -34.56
N PRO A 187 38.86 -13.14 -34.91
CA PRO A 187 38.80 -12.05 -35.88
C PRO A 187 39.62 -10.83 -35.47
N ASN A 188 39.76 -10.58 -34.17
CA ASN A 188 40.62 -9.56 -33.60
C ASN A 188 41.72 -10.22 -32.75
N VAL A 189 42.98 -10.01 -33.14
CA VAL A 189 44.16 -10.62 -32.50
C VAL A 189 44.43 -10.11 -31.08
N SER A 190 43.78 -9.03 -30.65
CA SER A 190 43.89 -8.47 -29.30
C SER A 190 42.87 -9.03 -28.31
N PHE A 191 42.15 -10.10 -28.68
CA PHE A 191 41.11 -10.66 -27.85
C PHE A 191 41.67 -11.37 -26.60
N THR A 192 41.17 -10.97 -25.43
CA THR A 192 41.50 -11.56 -24.13
C THR A 192 40.28 -12.31 -23.58
N PRO A 193 40.31 -13.66 -23.48
CA PRO A 193 39.17 -14.47 -23.07
C PRO A 193 38.97 -14.44 -21.56
N HIS A 194 37.74 -14.17 -21.09
CA HIS A 194 37.41 -14.10 -19.64
C HIS A 194 36.45 -15.19 -19.18
N ALA A 195 35.59 -15.69 -20.06
CA ALA A 195 34.65 -16.76 -19.75
C ALA A 195 34.34 -17.62 -20.98
N VAL A 196 34.09 -18.91 -20.76
CA VAL A 196 33.77 -19.87 -21.81
C VAL A 196 32.79 -20.91 -21.29
N ASP A 197 31.90 -21.36 -22.16
CA ASP A 197 31.13 -22.57 -21.97
C ASP A 197 30.88 -23.27 -23.32
N ILE A 198 30.74 -24.60 -23.28
CA ILE A 198 30.74 -25.46 -24.46
C ILE A 198 29.55 -26.43 -24.41
N SER A 199 28.87 -26.54 -25.54
CA SER A 199 27.83 -27.53 -25.84
C SER A 199 28.37 -28.60 -26.79
N ASP A 200 27.55 -29.55 -27.21
CA ASP A 200 27.96 -30.63 -28.11
C ASP A 200 28.37 -30.11 -29.50
N ASN A 201 27.71 -29.05 -30.00
CA ASN A 201 27.88 -28.56 -31.37
C ASN A 201 28.45 -27.13 -31.46
N PHE A 202 28.38 -26.35 -30.38
CA PHE A 202 28.76 -24.94 -30.37
C PHE A 202 29.32 -24.53 -29.01
N GLY A 203 30.02 -23.41 -28.97
CA GLY A 203 30.53 -22.83 -27.73
C GLY A 203 30.38 -21.32 -27.74
N VAL A 204 30.46 -20.71 -26.56
CA VAL A 204 30.42 -19.25 -26.44
C VAL A 204 31.61 -18.82 -25.59
N VAL A 205 32.35 -17.82 -26.08
CA VAL A 205 33.49 -17.22 -25.38
C VAL A 205 33.26 -15.73 -25.26
N ALA A 206 33.41 -15.18 -24.06
CA ALA A 206 33.30 -13.75 -23.80
C ALA A 206 34.62 -13.22 -23.26
N GLY A 207 34.93 -11.97 -23.62
CA GLY A 207 36.19 -11.33 -23.26
C GLY A 207 36.25 -9.89 -23.73
N PHE A 208 37.46 -9.35 -23.83
CA PHE A 208 37.71 -7.98 -24.27
C PHE A 208 38.55 -7.94 -25.54
N ILE A 209 38.35 -6.91 -26.35
CA ILE A 209 39.24 -6.53 -27.45
C ILE A 209 39.85 -5.16 -27.14
N LYS A 210 41.09 -4.95 -27.58
CA LYS A 210 41.76 -3.67 -27.43
C LYS A 210 41.29 -2.68 -28.50
N ASP A 211 40.85 -1.52 -28.05
CA ASP A 211 40.43 -0.40 -28.89
C ASP A 211 41.61 0.51 -29.27
N ASP A 212 41.32 1.55 -30.06
CA ASP A 212 42.32 2.56 -30.44
C ASP A 212 42.95 3.19 -29.19
N PRO A 213 44.30 3.21 -29.07
CA PRO A 213 45.01 3.80 -27.93
C PRO A 213 44.71 5.29 -27.71
N THR A 214 44.12 6.00 -28.66
CA THR A 214 43.67 7.40 -28.52
C THR A 214 42.24 7.55 -28.00
N GLY A 215 41.46 6.48 -27.95
CA GLY A 215 40.10 6.44 -27.41
C GLY A 215 40.04 6.60 -25.89
N ARG A 216 38.88 7.03 -25.37
CA ARG A 216 38.60 7.07 -23.91
C ARG A 216 38.35 5.69 -23.31
N VAL A 217 37.78 4.78 -24.10
CA VAL A 217 37.64 3.35 -23.75
C VAL A 217 38.82 2.64 -24.40
N LYS A 218 39.60 1.89 -23.61
CA LYS A 218 40.76 1.12 -24.13
C LYS A 218 40.42 -0.31 -24.48
N PHE A 219 39.41 -0.86 -23.83
CA PHE A 219 38.97 -2.23 -24.05
C PHE A 219 37.44 -2.29 -24.14
N SER A 220 36.97 -2.92 -25.21
CA SER A 220 35.55 -3.15 -25.47
C SER A 220 35.19 -4.62 -25.22
N PRO A 221 34.10 -4.90 -24.50
CA PRO A 221 33.66 -6.28 -24.31
C PRO A 221 33.12 -6.86 -25.62
N ILE A 222 33.33 -8.16 -25.82
CA ILE A 222 32.82 -8.89 -26.98
C ILE A 222 32.46 -10.32 -26.60
N ILE A 223 31.45 -10.87 -27.27
CA ILE A 223 31.02 -12.26 -27.15
C ILE A 223 31.13 -12.91 -28.52
N TYR A 224 31.85 -14.02 -28.61
CA TYR A 224 31.98 -14.83 -29.81
C TYR A 224 31.18 -16.13 -29.68
N LEU A 225 30.46 -16.47 -30.76
CA LEU A 225 29.84 -17.77 -30.97
C LEU A 225 30.79 -18.64 -31.78
N LEU A 226 31.13 -19.80 -31.24
CA LEU A 226 31.98 -20.81 -31.84
C LEU A 226 31.13 -21.96 -32.38
N ASN A 227 31.49 -22.47 -33.55
CA ASN A 227 30.95 -23.71 -34.10
C ASN A 227 32.05 -24.78 -34.11
N PHE A 228 31.69 -25.99 -33.70
CA PHE A 228 32.54 -27.17 -33.75
C PHE A 228 31.99 -28.10 -34.84
N ASN A 229 32.63 -28.13 -36.01
CA ASN A 229 32.18 -29.00 -37.10
C ASN A 229 32.58 -30.46 -36.78
N SER A 230 31.69 -31.42 -37.00
CA SER A 230 31.97 -32.86 -36.78
C SER A 230 33.18 -33.38 -37.56
N SER A 231 33.58 -32.69 -38.63
CA SER A 231 34.77 -32.99 -39.44
C SER A 231 36.02 -32.17 -39.07
N ASN A 232 35.88 -31.07 -38.32
CA ASN A 232 36.98 -30.20 -37.92
C ASN A 232 36.81 -29.77 -36.46
N ARG A 233 37.61 -30.37 -35.57
CA ARG A 233 37.55 -30.11 -34.12
C ARG A 233 38.02 -28.70 -33.74
N HIS A 234 38.64 -27.95 -34.66
CA HIS A 234 39.08 -26.59 -34.37
C HIS A 234 37.88 -25.62 -34.26
N PRO A 235 37.83 -24.76 -33.23
CA PRO A 235 36.80 -23.74 -33.08
C PRO A 235 36.84 -22.73 -34.23
N ILE A 236 35.67 -22.45 -34.81
CA ILE A 236 35.49 -21.40 -35.83
C ILE A 236 34.50 -20.37 -35.31
N VAL A 237 34.87 -19.09 -35.33
CA VAL A 237 33.96 -17.99 -34.99
C VAL A 237 32.93 -17.82 -36.10
N VAL A 238 31.66 -17.98 -35.75
CA VAL A 238 30.51 -17.92 -36.68
C VAL A 238 29.56 -16.76 -36.38
N GLY A 239 29.68 -16.15 -35.21
CA GLY A 239 28.91 -14.99 -34.81
C GLY A 239 29.63 -14.18 -33.75
N GLN A 240 29.28 -12.91 -33.65
CA GLN A 240 29.81 -12.02 -32.61
C GLN A 240 28.71 -11.07 -32.12
N TYR A 241 28.82 -10.63 -30.87
CA TYR A 241 27.97 -9.62 -30.28
C TYR A 241 28.84 -8.67 -29.44
N VAL A 242 28.69 -7.37 -29.69
CA VAL A 242 29.37 -6.31 -28.92
C VAL A 242 28.31 -5.69 -28.00
N PRO A 243 28.42 -5.85 -26.67
CA PRO A 243 27.48 -5.26 -25.73
C PRO A 243 27.55 -3.73 -25.70
N ASP A 244 26.38 -3.09 -25.67
CA ASP A 244 26.29 -1.64 -25.43
C ASP A 244 26.53 -1.30 -23.94
N THR A 245 27.18 -0.17 -23.67
CA THR A 245 27.35 0.35 -22.31
C THR A 245 26.01 0.77 -21.68
N THR A 246 25.91 0.70 -20.35
CA THR A 246 24.68 1.10 -19.62
C THR A 246 24.73 2.56 -19.19
N SER A 247 24.16 3.45 -20.01
CA SER A 247 24.05 4.87 -19.71
C SER A 247 23.44 5.15 -18.32
N GLY A 248 24.05 6.05 -17.54
CA GLY A 248 23.58 6.48 -16.21
C GLY A 248 24.04 5.59 -15.06
N THR A 249 24.96 4.65 -15.30
CA THR A 249 25.51 3.77 -14.27
C THR A 249 26.97 4.10 -13.98
N TRP A 250 27.51 3.68 -12.83
CA TRP A 250 28.91 3.98 -12.49
C TRP A 250 29.89 3.32 -13.46
N GLN A 251 29.44 2.29 -14.16
CA GLN A 251 30.13 1.56 -15.21
C GLN A 251 30.45 2.43 -16.43
N ASP A 252 29.72 3.53 -16.68
CA ASP A 252 30.05 4.49 -17.74
C ASP A 252 31.34 5.30 -17.44
N LEU A 253 31.84 5.22 -16.21
CA LEU A 253 33.08 5.88 -15.78
C LEU A 253 34.31 4.94 -15.85
N LEU A 254 34.11 3.65 -16.13
CA LEU A 254 35.21 2.71 -16.31
C LEU A 254 35.83 2.90 -17.69
N THR A 255 37.12 3.22 -17.73
CA THR A 255 37.92 3.30 -18.97
C THR A 255 38.30 1.91 -19.50
N ASN A 256 38.14 0.88 -18.65
CA ASN A 256 38.60 -0.50 -18.85
C ASN A 256 40.10 -0.60 -19.12
N ASP A 257 40.91 0.39 -18.67
CA ASP A 257 42.33 0.52 -19.04
C ASP A 257 43.21 -0.68 -18.67
N ASP A 258 42.76 -1.50 -17.73
CA ASP A 258 43.45 -2.65 -17.14
C ASP A 258 42.70 -3.98 -17.34
N ALA A 259 41.82 -4.07 -18.34
CA ALA A 259 41.04 -5.28 -18.62
C ALA A 259 41.89 -6.49 -19.09
N ASP A 260 43.15 -6.26 -19.48
CA ASP A 260 44.14 -7.28 -19.85
C ASP A 260 44.92 -7.85 -18.66
N ILE A 261 44.75 -7.29 -17.46
CA ILE A 261 45.35 -7.75 -16.20
C ILE A 261 44.26 -8.33 -15.31
N TYR A 262 44.56 -9.39 -14.55
CA TYR A 262 43.56 -9.99 -13.68
C TYR A 262 42.98 -8.96 -12.69
N SER A 263 41.67 -8.72 -12.82
CA SER A 263 40.89 -7.90 -11.91
C SER A 263 39.51 -8.50 -11.69
N ALA A 264 39.17 -8.66 -10.41
CA ALA A 264 37.87 -9.11 -9.94
C ALA A 264 36.71 -8.23 -10.43
N LYS A 265 36.96 -7.04 -10.99
CA LYS A 265 35.94 -6.15 -11.56
C LYS A 265 35.51 -6.57 -12.96
N TYR A 266 36.39 -7.19 -13.75
CA TYR A 266 36.14 -7.55 -15.15
C TYR A 266 35.74 -9.01 -15.35
N SER A 267 35.40 -9.72 -14.27
CA SER A 267 34.88 -11.08 -14.36
C SER A 267 33.63 -11.16 -15.23
N MET A 268 33.61 -12.17 -16.08
CA MET A 268 32.48 -12.57 -16.90
C MET A 268 32.11 -14.00 -16.54
N SER A 269 30.88 -14.40 -16.86
CA SER A 269 30.45 -15.78 -16.70
C SER A 269 29.54 -16.20 -17.84
N ILE A 270 29.60 -17.48 -18.20
CA ILE A 270 28.78 -18.06 -19.27
C ILE A 270 28.19 -19.36 -18.77
N SER A 271 26.91 -19.58 -19.06
CA SER A 271 26.26 -20.87 -18.85
C SER A 271 25.30 -21.20 -19.99
N ILE A 272 25.46 -22.37 -20.59
CA ILE A 272 24.65 -22.92 -21.69
C ILE A 272 23.77 -24.05 -21.15
N ASP A 273 22.47 -23.98 -21.44
CA ASP A 273 21.51 -25.06 -21.14
C ASP A 273 21.45 -26.11 -22.27
N SER A 274 20.76 -27.21 -22.02
CA SER A 274 20.59 -28.30 -23.00
C SER A 274 19.71 -27.95 -24.21
N ARG A 275 18.98 -26.82 -24.17
CA ARG A 275 18.07 -26.35 -25.22
C ARG A 275 18.69 -25.28 -26.11
N GLY A 276 19.91 -24.83 -25.80
CA GLY A 276 20.64 -23.81 -26.57
C GLY A 276 20.42 -22.38 -26.08
N TYR A 277 19.86 -22.19 -24.87
CA TYR A 277 19.84 -20.90 -24.21
C TYR A 277 21.17 -20.64 -23.50
N VAL A 278 21.68 -19.41 -23.64
CA VAL A 278 22.98 -19.01 -23.11
C VAL A 278 22.81 -17.80 -22.21
N LEU A 279 23.22 -17.93 -20.94
CA LEU A 279 23.38 -16.80 -20.03
C LEU A 279 24.81 -16.29 -20.15
N VAL A 280 24.96 -14.99 -20.35
CA VAL A 280 26.26 -14.32 -20.28
C VAL A 280 26.16 -13.19 -19.26
N GLY A 281 26.87 -13.33 -18.14
CA GLY A 281 26.94 -12.34 -17.09
C GLY A 281 28.17 -11.44 -17.23
N MET A 282 27.98 -10.14 -17.10
CA MET A 282 29.04 -9.12 -17.17
C MET A 282 28.85 -8.10 -16.05
N GLN A 283 29.48 -8.34 -14.90
CA GLN A 283 29.27 -7.50 -13.71
C GLN A 283 29.65 -6.03 -13.92
N PHE A 284 30.69 -5.76 -14.71
CA PHE A 284 31.17 -4.41 -15.03
C PHE A 284 30.25 -3.67 -16.02
N THR A 285 29.22 -4.32 -16.57
CA THR A 285 28.12 -3.64 -17.28
C THR A 285 26.82 -3.64 -16.47
N ASN A 286 26.82 -4.35 -15.34
CA ASN A 286 25.64 -4.67 -14.52
C ASN A 286 24.53 -5.41 -15.29
N ARG A 287 24.91 -6.25 -16.26
CA ARG A 287 23.98 -6.93 -17.15
C ARG A 287 24.17 -8.43 -17.16
N VAL A 288 23.05 -9.12 -17.34
CA VAL A 288 23.02 -10.51 -17.79
C VAL A 288 22.27 -10.55 -19.11
N PHE A 289 22.89 -11.18 -20.10
CA PHE A 289 22.35 -11.39 -21.43
C PHE A 289 21.81 -12.81 -21.52
N LEU A 290 20.61 -12.95 -22.07
CA LEU A 290 20.04 -14.23 -22.46
C LEU A 290 20.05 -14.33 -23.97
N PHE A 291 20.85 -15.25 -24.50
CA PHE A 291 20.86 -15.57 -25.92
C PHE A 291 20.12 -16.87 -26.21
N SER A 292 19.48 -16.96 -27.38
CA SER A 292 18.99 -18.21 -27.96
C SER A 292 19.84 -18.59 -29.17
N VAL A 293 20.37 -19.82 -29.17
CA VAL A 293 21.17 -20.38 -30.24
C VAL A 293 20.49 -21.61 -30.81
N ASN A 294 20.34 -21.67 -32.13
CA ASN A 294 19.86 -22.87 -32.81
C ASN A 294 20.95 -23.94 -32.79
N ILE A 295 20.79 -24.97 -31.95
CA ILE A 295 21.78 -26.05 -31.75
C ILE A 295 22.12 -26.79 -33.06
N SER A 296 21.16 -26.88 -33.99
CA SER A 296 21.36 -27.55 -35.28
C SER A 296 22.09 -26.68 -36.29
N ASN A 297 22.05 -25.35 -36.12
CA ASN A 297 22.68 -24.40 -37.03
C ASN A 297 23.05 -23.10 -36.28
N PRO A 298 24.17 -23.10 -35.53
CA PRO A 298 24.56 -21.99 -34.68
C PRO A 298 25.18 -20.85 -35.51
N ILE A 299 24.36 -19.96 -36.10
CA ILE A 299 24.86 -18.85 -36.95
C ILE A 299 24.70 -17.48 -36.30
N SER A 300 23.83 -17.32 -35.30
CA SER A 300 23.49 -16.00 -34.75
C SER A 300 23.13 -16.07 -33.26
N LEU A 301 23.43 -14.97 -32.56
CA LEU A 301 23.03 -14.72 -31.18
C LEU A 301 21.79 -13.82 -31.16
N VAL A 302 20.63 -14.33 -30.74
CA VAL A 302 19.39 -13.52 -30.56
C VAL A 302 19.25 -13.17 -29.07
N ASN A 303 19.18 -11.89 -28.73
CA ASN A 303 19.38 -11.40 -27.35
C ASN A 303 18.13 -10.81 -26.67
N VAL A 304 17.98 -11.08 -25.38
CA VAL A 304 17.26 -10.23 -24.43
C VAL A 304 18.17 -9.93 -23.23
N SER A 305 18.38 -8.66 -22.91
CA SER A 305 19.25 -8.24 -21.80
C SER A 305 18.47 -7.70 -20.61
N ARG A 306 18.97 -7.94 -19.39
CA ARG A 306 18.45 -7.35 -18.16
C ARG A 306 19.53 -6.53 -17.45
N ASN A 307 19.12 -5.36 -16.98
CA ASN A 307 19.93 -4.49 -16.13
C ASN A 307 19.28 -4.48 -14.75
N THR A 308 20.08 -4.56 -13.69
CA THR A 308 19.64 -4.19 -12.35
C THR A 308 19.92 -2.69 -12.16
N ASN A 309 18.95 -1.92 -11.69
CA ASN A 309 19.18 -0.51 -11.37
C ASN A 309 19.92 -0.42 -10.03
N GLY A 310 21.01 0.35 -9.96
CA GLY A 310 21.74 0.58 -8.71
C GLY A 310 23.18 1.00 -8.95
N ARG A 311 23.63 2.05 -8.25
CA ARG A 311 24.99 2.62 -8.41
C ARG A 311 26.11 1.82 -7.72
N SER A 312 25.79 0.75 -6.99
CA SER A 312 26.76 -0.06 -6.24
C SER A 312 26.56 -1.56 -6.47
N LEU A 313 25.79 -1.95 -7.49
CA LEU A 313 25.55 -3.35 -7.83
C LEU A 313 26.39 -3.77 -9.05
N GLY A 314 26.89 -5.00 -9.02
CA GLY A 314 27.48 -5.71 -10.15
C GLY A 314 26.80 -7.05 -10.35
N ASN A 315 25.93 -7.10 -11.35
CA ASN A 315 25.08 -8.23 -11.68
C ASN A 315 25.73 -9.16 -12.72
N GLY A 316 25.71 -10.46 -12.47
CA GLY A 316 26.20 -11.46 -13.42
C GLY A 316 27.68 -11.82 -13.26
N LYS A 317 28.26 -11.70 -12.06
CA LYS A 317 29.63 -12.20 -11.82
C LYS A 317 29.75 -13.69 -12.13
N SER A 318 28.75 -14.46 -11.73
CA SER A 318 28.61 -15.89 -12.00
C SER A 318 27.16 -16.19 -12.35
N VAL A 319 26.93 -17.06 -13.34
CA VAL A 319 25.59 -17.49 -13.78
C VAL A 319 25.54 -19.00 -13.91
N ALA A 320 24.39 -19.60 -13.64
CA ALA A 320 24.20 -21.04 -13.70
C ALA A 320 22.75 -21.41 -14.04
N TRP A 321 22.56 -22.54 -14.72
CA TRP A 321 21.25 -23.12 -15.00
C TRP A 321 20.86 -24.19 -13.97
N LEU A 322 19.57 -24.26 -13.67
CA LEU A 322 18.96 -25.20 -12.72
C LEU A 322 17.65 -25.75 -13.30
N ASP A 323 17.13 -26.83 -12.71
CA ASP A 323 15.90 -27.51 -13.09
C ASP A 323 15.85 -27.80 -14.60
N ASN A 324 16.89 -28.46 -15.10
CA ASN A 324 17.06 -28.80 -16.51
C ASN A 324 16.91 -27.59 -17.47
N GLY A 325 17.28 -26.39 -17.01
CA GLY A 325 17.23 -25.14 -17.76
C GLY A 325 16.01 -24.26 -17.46
N ASN A 326 15.06 -24.68 -16.63
CA ASN A 326 13.87 -23.88 -16.33
C ASN A 326 14.15 -22.71 -15.37
N MET A 327 15.22 -22.80 -14.58
CA MET A 327 15.61 -21.76 -13.64
C MET A 327 17.03 -21.26 -13.91
N ALA A 328 17.24 -19.96 -13.72
CA ALA A 328 18.55 -19.32 -13.81
C ALA A 328 18.96 -18.78 -12.43
N ALA A 329 20.17 -19.12 -11.98
CA ALA A 329 20.80 -18.54 -10.81
C ALA A 329 21.81 -17.47 -11.25
N ILE A 330 21.71 -16.28 -10.66
CA ILE A 330 22.55 -15.14 -11.00
C ILE A 330 23.15 -14.56 -9.72
N LEU A 331 24.48 -14.48 -9.68
CA LEU A 331 25.23 -13.84 -8.61
C LEU A 331 25.29 -12.32 -8.80
N VAL A 332 24.85 -11.59 -7.78
CA VAL A 332 24.82 -10.12 -7.71
C VAL A 332 25.68 -9.66 -6.53
N ASN A 333 26.70 -8.84 -6.81
CA ASN A 333 27.61 -8.31 -5.79
C ASN A 333 27.33 -6.84 -5.50
N THR A 334 27.48 -6.45 -4.23
CA THR A 334 27.39 -5.07 -3.75
C THR A 334 28.77 -4.53 -3.42
N TYR A 335 29.05 -3.31 -3.89
CA TYR A 335 30.34 -2.65 -3.79
C TYR A 335 30.30 -1.46 -2.83
N SER A 336 31.40 -1.23 -2.12
CA SER A 336 31.65 0.02 -1.41
C SER A 336 32.00 1.14 -2.39
N LEU A 337 31.96 2.39 -1.92
CA LEU A 337 32.44 3.56 -2.70
C LEU A 337 33.93 3.48 -3.06
N ALA A 338 34.70 2.63 -2.37
CA ALA A 338 36.10 2.35 -2.65
C ALA A 338 36.31 1.10 -3.54
N TYR A 339 35.24 0.58 -4.15
CA TYR A 339 35.25 -0.60 -5.02
C TYR A 339 35.74 -1.89 -4.35
N GLN A 340 35.37 -2.08 -3.09
CA GLN A 340 35.56 -3.34 -2.37
C GLN A 340 34.22 -4.08 -2.24
N TRP A 341 34.23 -5.40 -2.34
CA TRP A 341 33.03 -6.21 -2.11
C TRP A 341 32.59 -6.13 -0.66
N VAL A 342 31.31 -5.84 -0.46
CA VAL A 342 30.70 -5.72 0.87
C VAL A 342 29.77 -6.89 1.14
N SER A 343 28.97 -7.26 0.15
CA SER A 343 28.02 -8.35 0.26
C SER A 343 27.62 -8.90 -1.11
N SER A 344 27.09 -10.11 -1.12
CA SER A 344 26.62 -10.81 -2.31
C SER A 344 25.24 -11.39 -2.09
N GLN A 345 24.49 -11.49 -3.18
CA GLN A 345 23.17 -12.11 -3.21
C GLN A 345 23.02 -12.96 -4.47
N ILE A 346 22.15 -13.96 -4.41
CA ILE A 346 21.85 -14.87 -5.51
C ILE A 346 20.38 -14.76 -5.84
N TYR A 347 20.12 -14.42 -7.09
CA TYR A 347 18.79 -14.18 -7.59
C TYR A 347 18.41 -15.38 -8.45
N LEU A 348 17.33 -16.06 -8.04
CA LEU A 348 16.77 -17.18 -8.79
C LEU A 348 15.63 -16.67 -9.66
N TYR A 349 15.73 -16.91 -10.97
CA TYR A 349 14.72 -16.53 -11.95
C TYR A 349 14.04 -17.77 -12.52
N ASP A 350 12.71 -17.71 -12.59
CA ASP A 350 11.94 -18.63 -13.40
C ASP A 350 11.97 -18.16 -14.85
N MET A 351 12.50 -19.01 -15.74
CA MET A 351 12.69 -18.72 -17.15
C MET A 351 11.54 -19.26 -18.01
N THR A 352 10.55 -19.91 -17.40
CA THR A 352 9.38 -20.47 -18.09
C THR A 352 8.17 -19.53 -18.07
N LEU A 353 8.05 -18.72 -17.01
CA LEU A 353 6.82 -17.98 -16.69
C LEU A 353 6.73 -16.58 -17.30
N ASN A 354 7.85 -15.95 -17.65
CA ASN A 354 7.89 -14.64 -18.32
C ASN A 354 9.20 -14.53 -19.12
N ASN A 355 9.14 -14.03 -20.37
CA ASN A 355 10.34 -13.71 -21.14
C ASN A 355 11.26 -12.83 -20.28
N TYR A 356 12.40 -13.40 -19.86
CA TYR A 356 13.38 -12.74 -19.00
C TYR A 356 13.70 -11.36 -19.57
N SER A 357 13.38 -10.29 -18.84
CA SER A 357 13.47 -8.91 -19.30
C SER A 357 13.87 -7.97 -18.17
N SER A 358 14.09 -6.69 -18.48
CA SER A 358 14.45 -5.67 -17.48
C SER A 358 13.46 -5.52 -16.32
N THR A 359 12.20 -5.92 -16.49
CA THR A 359 11.14 -5.83 -15.48
C THR A 359 10.88 -7.12 -14.71
N SER A 360 11.58 -8.22 -15.03
CA SER A 360 11.37 -9.49 -14.32
C SER A 360 11.79 -9.37 -12.86
N THR A 361 10.96 -9.89 -11.95
CA THR A 361 11.29 -10.01 -10.51
C THR A 361 11.84 -11.41 -10.25
N PRO A 362 12.89 -11.54 -9.41
CA PRO A 362 13.38 -12.86 -9.01
C PRO A 362 12.30 -13.63 -8.26
N LEU A 363 12.27 -14.95 -8.46
CA LEU A 363 11.40 -15.88 -7.75
C LEU A 363 11.77 -15.92 -6.26
N SER A 364 13.08 -15.96 -5.98
CA SER A 364 13.64 -15.93 -4.63
C SER A 364 15.04 -15.33 -4.65
N ILE A 365 15.46 -14.78 -3.51
CA ILE A 365 16.77 -14.18 -3.29
C ILE A 365 17.41 -14.83 -2.06
N PHE A 366 18.72 -15.10 -2.13
CA PHE A 366 19.52 -15.60 -1.02
C PHE A 366 20.76 -14.71 -0.80
N PRO A 367 21.18 -14.39 0.43
CA PRO A 367 20.49 -14.67 1.69
C PRO A 367 19.23 -13.80 1.87
N ASN A 368 18.31 -14.28 2.70
CA ASN A 368 17.08 -13.58 3.08
C ASN A 368 16.76 -13.87 4.57
N TYR A 369 15.68 -13.28 5.10
CA TYR A 369 15.25 -13.44 6.49
C TYR A 369 14.89 -14.90 6.90
N HIS A 370 14.59 -15.80 5.97
CA HIS A 370 14.39 -17.24 6.21
C HIS A 370 15.66 -18.09 6.06
N GLN A 371 16.53 -17.67 5.15
CA GLN A 371 17.76 -18.35 4.77
C GLN A 371 18.93 -17.42 5.03
N SER A 372 19.27 -17.25 6.32
CA SER A 372 20.45 -16.51 6.74
C SER A 372 21.73 -17.26 6.39
N LEU A 373 22.87 -16.56 6.37
CA LEU A 373 24.15 -17.19 6.10
C LEU A 373 24.57 -18.11 7.26
N PRO A 374 25.11 -19.31 6.99
CA PRO A 374 25.68 -20.16 8.03
C PRO A 374 26.80 -19.46 8.80
N ALA A 375 26.96 -19.81 10.08
CA ALA A 375 28.06 -19.30 10.89
C ALA A 375 29.41 -19.68 10.26
N GLY A 376 30.25 -18.67 9.99
CA GLY A 376 31.56 -18.85 9.37
C GLY A 376 31.57 -18.79 7.84
N PHE A 377 30.42 -18.66 7.18
CA PHE A 377 30.35 -18.36 5.74
C PHE A 377 30.40 -16.85 5.52
N SER A 378 31.27 -16.39 4.62
CA SER A 378 31.43 -14.97 4.34
C SER A 378 30.23 -14.39 3.58
N SER A 379 29.98 -13.09 3.76
CA SER A 379 28.92 -12.35 3.03
C SER A 379 29.28 -12.10 1.57
N THR A 380 30.50 -12.40 1.15
CA THR A 380 31.01 -12.16 -0.20
C THR A 380 31.15 -13.48 -0.95
N PHE A 381 30.41 -13.64 -2.06
CA PHE A 381 30.42 -14.86 -2.87
C PHE A 381 31.29 -14.67 -4.11
N LEU A 382 32.09 -15.68 -4.41
CA LEU A 382 33.00 -15.65 -5.54
C LEU A 382 32.39 -16.25 -6.81
N ASN A 383 31.89 -17.48 -6.71
CA ASN A 383 31.45 -18.29 -7.84
C ASN A 383 30.24 -19.13 -7.45
N ILE A 384 29.42 -19.46 -8.45
CA ILE A 384 28.34 -20.44 -8.32
C ILE A 384 28.56 -21.56 -9.34
N ALA A 385 28.30 -22.80 -8.95
CA ALA A 385 28.31 -23.96 -9.82
C ALA A 385 27.03 -24.76 -9.61
N SER A 386 26.46 -25.34 -10.66
CA SER A 386 25.20 -26.09 -10.58
C SER A 386 25.31 -27.48 -11.17
N SER A 387 24.47 -28.37 -10.64
CA SER A 387 24.06 -29.60 -11.33
C SER A 387 22.67 -29.39 -11.96
N SER A 388 22.05 -30.44 -12.49
CA SER A 388 20.66 -30.36 -12.99
C SER A 388 19.65 -29.86 -11.95
N THR A 389 19.92 -30.08 -10.65
CA THR A 389 18.97 -29.86 -9.55
C THR A 389 19.55 -29.13 -8.34
N SER A 390 20.86 -29.12 -8.15
CA SER A 390 21.53 -28.56 -6.97
C SER A 390 22.40 -27.37 -7.34
N LEU A 391 22.63 -26.45 -6.39
CA LEU A 391 23.46 -25.26 -6.57
C LEU A 391 24.50 -25.20 -5.46
N THR A 392 25.76 -24.97 -5.83
CA THR A 392 26.87 -24.77 -4.90
C THR A 392 27.41 -23.35 -4.99
N LEU A 393 27.69 -22.75 -3.85
CA LEU A 393 28.28 -21.43 -3.69
C LEU A 393 29.66 -21.56 -3.07
N MET A 394 30.60 -20.73 -3.52
CA MET A 394 31.90 -20.56 -2.87
C MET A 394 32.07 -19.11 -2.42
N ASP A 395 32.49 -18.91 -1.17
CA ASP A 395 32.79 -17.60 -0.62
C ASP A 395 34.27 -17.19 -0.83
N ASP A 396 34.65 -16.00 -0.36
CA ASP A 396 35.99 -15.42 -0.54
C ASP A 396 37.11 -16.12 0.23
N ILE A 397 36.76 -16.92 1.25
CA ILE A 397 37.71 -17.74 2.03
C ILE A 397 37.76 -19.20 1.56
N GLY A 398 36.98 -19.57 0.53
CA GLY A 398 36.98 -20.92 -0.05
C GLY A 398 36.07 -21.92 0.67
N THR A 399 35.11 -21.46 1.47
CA THR A 399 34.05 -22.29 2.07
C THR A 399 32.98 -22.60 1.02
N LEU A 400 32.39 -23.80 1.11
CA LEU A 400 31.36 -24.27 0.19
C LEU A 400 30.00 -24.39 0.88
N LEU A 401 28.95 -23.89 0.22
CA LEU A 401 27.55 -24.03 0.61
C LEU A 401 26.75 -24.68 -0.52
N ILE A 402 26.14 -25.83 -0.26
CA ILE A 402 25.40 -26.64 -1.25
C ILE A 402 23.90 -26.60 -0.92
N PHE A 403 23.12 -26.11 -1.88
CA PHE A 403 21.66 -26.16 -1.90
C PHE A 403 21.21 -27.45 -2.57
N ILE A 404 20.50 -28.28 -1.82
CA ILE A 404 19.82 -29.47 -2.35
C ILE A 404 18.36 -29.14 -2.68
N PRO A 405 17.80 -29.73 -3.75
CA PRO A 405 16.40 -29.53 -4.10
C PRO A 405 15.51 -30.06 -2.98
N THR A 406 14.48 -29.30 -2.64
CA THR A 406 13.45 -29.71 -1.69
C THR A 406 12.12 -29.91 -2.40
N GLY A 407 11.29 -30.82 -1.86
CA GLY A 407 9.96 -31.11 -2.39
C GLY A 407 8.96 -29.97 -2.18
N PRO A 408 7.70 -30.13 -2.64
CA PRO A 408 6.68 -29.09 -2.51
C PRO A 408 6.35 -28.84 -1.04
N GLY A 409 6.08 -27.59 -0.69
CA GLY A 409 5.87 -27.14 0.69
C GLY A 409 7.14 -27.10 1.56
N LEU A 410 8.32 -27.45 1.02
CA LEU A 410 9.59 -27.43 1.76
C LEU A 410 10.59 -26.48 1.10
N PHE A 411 11.36 -25.72 1.87
CA PHE A 411 12.47 -24.90 1.38
C PHE A 411 13.81 -25.37 1.94
N PRO A 412 14.95 -25.09 1.26
CA PRO A 412 16.27 -25.43 1.77
C PRO A 412 16.67 -24.46 2.89
N SER A 413 16.69 -24.94 4.13
CA SER A 413 17.11 -24.18 5.31
C SER A 413 18.58 -24.42 5.67
N MET A 414 19.21 -23.44 6.31
CA MET A 414 20.60 -23.59 6.77
C MET A 414 20.68 -24.34 8.10
N PRO A 415 21.56 -25.34 8.23
CA PRO A 415 21.85 -25.95 9.52
C PRO A 415 22.62 -24.95 10.41
N GLY A 416 22.31 -24.91 11.70
CA GLY A 416 22.99 -24.04 12.68
C GLY A 416 24.44 -24.45 13.03
N THR A 417 24.99 -25.46 12.35
CA THR A 417 26.31 -26.04 12.64
C THR A 417 27.29 -25.79 11.49
N ALA A 418 28.51 -25.34 11.83
CA ALA A 418 29.58 -24.99 10.91
C ALA A 418 30.36 -26.20 10.35
N SER A 419 29.69 -27.12 9.66
CA SER A 419 30.37 -28.15 8.87
C SER A 419 30.66 -27.62 7.45
N VAL A 420 31.87 -27.83 6.95
CA VAL A 420 32.27 -27.49 5.58
C VAL A 420 32.45 -28.81 4.79
N PRO A 421 31.78 -29.00 3.64
CA PRO A 421 30.79 -28.12 3.04
C PRO A 421 29.53 -28.03 3.90
N THR A 422 28.89 -26.86 3.92
CA THR A 422 27.57 -26.71 4.54
C THR A 422 26.53 -27.15 3.52
N ILE A 423 25.65 -28.07 3.89
CA ILE A 423 24.57 -28.55 3.01
C ILE A 423 23.23 -28.21 3.65
N THR A 424 22.32 -27.63 2.85
CA THR A 424 20.99 -27.24 3.30
C THR A 424 20.14 -28.44 3.72
N SER A 425 19.23 -28.25 4.67
CA SER A 425 18.23 -29.25 5.07
C SER A 425 16.81 -28.79 4.73
N ALA A 426 15.92 -29.71 4.38
CA ALA A 426 14.52 -29.36 4.09
C ALA A 426 13.78 -28.89 5.35
N LYS A 427 13.12 -27.73 5.28
CA LYS A 427 12.23 -27.19 6.32
C LYS A 427 10.90 -26.78 5.71
N GLY A 428 9.81 -26.95 6.46
CA GLY A 428 8.46 -26.61 6.00
C GLY A 428 8.26 -25.11 5.81
N CYS A 429 7.57 -24.72 4.74
CA CYS A 429 7.13 -23.34 4.53
C CYS A 429 6.37 -22.83 5.77
N LEU A 430 6.64 -21.59 6.15
CA LEU A 430 5.92 -20.93 7.23
C LEU A 430 4.48 -20.63 6.82
N PRO A 431 3.56 -20.46 7.79
CA PRO A 431 2.21 -19.99 7.50
C PRO A 431 2.23 -18.69 6.68
N GLY A 432 1.27 -18.53 5.78
CA GLY A 432 1.19 -17.39 4.85
C GLY A 432 2.01 -17.58 3.59
N MET A 433 2.80 -18.65 3.48
CA MET A 433 3.65 -18.96 2.34
C MET A 433 3.39 -20.34 1.76
N TYR A 434 3.81 -20.53 0.52
CA TYR A 434 3.68 -21.81 -0.17
C TYR A 434 4.84 -22.06 -1.13
N LYS A 435 5.01 -23.33 -1.51
CA LYS A 435 5.88 -23.73 -2.62
C LYS A 435 5.24 -24.90 -3.36
N SER A 436 4.93 -24.70 -4.64
CA SER A 436 4.20 -25.70 -5.44
C SER A 436 5.10 -26.72 -6.11
N ASN A 437 6.33 -26.34 -6.44
CA ASN A 437 7.24 -27.12 -7.28
C ASN A 437 8.49 -27.52 -6.50
N ASP A 438 9.13 -28.59 -6.96
CA ASP A 438 10.45 -29.00 -6.46
C ASP A 438 11.51 -27.98 -6.88
N GLY A 439 12.53 -27.79 -6.05
CA GLY A 439 13.65 -26.93 -6.40
C GLY A 439 14.40 -26.38 -5.20
N ILE A 440 15.34 -25.48 -5.46
CA ILE A 440 16.17 -24.85 -4.41
C ILE A 440 15.64 -23.47 -3.98
N ASN A 441 14.58 -22.98 -4.62
CA ASN A 441 13.98 -21.69 -4.28
C ASN A 441 13.30 -21.74 -2.90
N ASP A 442 13.22 -20.57 -2.28
CA ASP A 442 12.50 -20.36 -1.04
C ASP A 442 10.97 -20.45 -1.24
N CYS A 443 10.23 -20.51 -0.15
CA CYS A 443 8.78 -20.37 -0.15
C CYS A 443 8.37 -18.95 -0.56
N ILE A 444 7.24 -18.85 -1.24
CA ILE A 444 6.71 -17.60 -1.79
C ILE A 444 5.50 -17.19 -0.96
N LEU A 445 5.33 -15.88 -0.73
CA LEU A 445 4.14 -15.32 -0.10
C LEU A 445 2.87 -15.68 -0.88
N CYS A 446 1.82 -16.07 -0.16
CA CYS A 446 0.51 -16.25 -0.78
C CYS A 446 0.01 -14.91 -1.36
N PRO A 447 -0.49 -14.89 -2.60
CA PRO A 447 -1.00 -13.67 -3.21
C PRO A 447 -2.22 -13.14 -2.45
N ALA A 448 -2.48 -11.83 -2.58
CA ALA A 448 -3.64 -11.21 -1.94
C ALA A 448 -4.96 -11.88 -2.35
N GLY A 449 -5.89 -12.00 -1.40
CA GLY A 449 -7.13 -12.76 -1.57
C GLY A 449 -6.99 -14.27 -1.35
N THR A 450 -5.80 -14.76 -1.02
CA THR A 450 -5.55 -16.17 -0.66
C THR A 450 -4.85 -16.29 0.69
N LYS A 451 -4.88 -17.49 1.29
CA LYS A 451 -4.28 -17.80 2.60
C LYS A 451 -3.63 -19.17 2.63
N ALA A 452 -2.65 -19.33 3.52
CA ALA A 452 -2.03 -20.60 3.88
C ALA A 452 -1.89 -20.69 5.40
N SER A 453 -2.75 -21.46 6.06
CA SER A 453 -2.76 -21.56 7.53
C SER A 453 -1.84 -22.64 8.09
N GLY A 454 -1.33 -23.54 7.25
CA GLY A 454 -0.55 -24.70 7.66
C GLY A 454 0.94 -24.53 7.38
N ASN A 455 1.76 -25.17 8.23
CA ASN A 455 3.17 -25.38 7.92
C ASN A 455 3.30 -26.31 6.72
N SER A 456 4.25 -26.01 5.83
CA SER A 456 4.53 -26.77 4.61
C SER A 456 3.41 -26.74 3.55
N SER A 457 2.76 -25.59 3.37
CA SER A 457 1.70 -25.43 2.38
C SER A 457 2.23 -25.53 0.93
N ILE A 458 1.54 -26.31 0.09
CA ILE A 458 1.89 -26.53 -1.33
C ILE A 458 1.15 -25.54 -2.24
N ASN A 459 -0.03 -25.07 -1.82
CA ASN A 459 -0.86 -24.12 -2.54
C ASN A 459 -1.51 -23.12 -1.56
N CYS A 460 -2.00 -22.00 -2.10
CA CYS A 460 -2.80 -21.05 -1.33
C CYS A 460 -4.29 -21.32 -1.57
N THR A 461 -5.08 -21.22 -0.50
CA THR A 461 -6.54 -21.36 -0.55
C THR A 461 -7.19 -19.99 -0.69
N PRO A 462 -8.23 -19.81 -1.53
CA PRO A 462 -8.90 -18.53 -1.68
C PRO A 462 -9.65 -18.15 -0.38
N CYS A 463 -9.66 -16.86 -0.07
CA CYS A 463 -10.41 -16.32 1.05
C CYS A 463 -11.86 -15.99 0.67
N ALA A 464 -12.76 -15.95 1.67
CA ALA A 464 -14.12 -15.46 1.48
C ALA A 464 -14.14 -13.97 1.06
N SER A 465 -15.07 -13.58 0.19
CA SER A 465 -15.22 -12.19 -0.28
C SER A 465 -15.56 -11.17 0.82
N THR A 466 -16.03 -11.65 1.98
CA THR A 466 -16.35 -10.85 3.17
C THR A 466 -15.20 -10.78 4.18
N SER A 467 -14.01 -11.27 3.81
CA SER A 467 -12.82 -11.30 4.66
C SER A 467 -11.67 -10.51 4.06
N LEU A 468 -10.85 -9.92 4.91
CA LEU A 468 -9.58 -9.31 4.55
C LEU A 468 -8.51 -10.41 4.47
N CYS A 469 -7.87 -10.50 3.30
CA CYS A 469 -6.68 -11.30 3.06
C CYS A 469 -5.66 -10.50 2.25
N SER A 470 -4.70 -9.91 2.96
CA SER A 470 -3.53 -9.24 2.40
C SER A 470 -2.55 -10.25 1.78
N LEU A 471 -1.45 -9.73 1.23
CA LEU A 471 -0.30 -10.55 0.84
C LEU A 471 0.21 -11.33 2.06
N GLY A 472 0.52 -12.62 1.88
CA GLY A 472 1.07 -13.46 2.95
C GLY A 472 0.08 -13.84 4.05
N SER A 473 -1.24 -13.82 3.79
CA SER A 473 -2.23 -14.06 4.84
C SER A 473 -2.17 -15.49 5.41
N THR A 474 -2.17 -15.59 6.74
CA THR A 474 -2.23 -16.87 7.46
C THR A 474 -3.66 -17.35 7.73
N GLY A 475 -4.63 -16.43 7.77
CA GLY A 475 -6.03 -16.72 8.07
C GLY A 475 -6.97 -15.63 7.55
N GLU A 476 -8.28 -15.83 7.74
CA GLU A 476 -9.31 -14.88 7.33
C GLU A 476 -9.71 -13.97 8.49
N VAL A 477 -9.67 -12.66 8.26
CA VAL A 477 -10.18 -11.67 9.21
C VAL A 477 -11.45 -11.06 8.64
N SER A 478 -12.59 -11.19 9.33
CA SER A 478 -13.85 -10.57 8.91
C SER A 478 -13.69 -9.05 8.74
N ILE A 479 -14.23 -8.48 7.65
CA ILE A 479 -14.19 -7.04 7.39
C ILE A 479 -14.81 -6.23 8.55
N SER A 480 -15.76 -6.80 9.29
CA SER A 480 -16.34 -6.17 10.48
C SER A 480 -15.31 -5.85 11.57
N LYS A 481 -14.20 -6.59 11.65
CA LYS A 481 -13.10 -6.32 12.60
C LYS A 481 -12.14 -5.22 12.12
N VAL A 482 -12.23 -4.84 10.85
CA VAL A 482 -11.36 -3.85 10.17
C VAL A 482 -12.05 -2.48 10.05
N GLN A 483 -13.35 -2.39 10.29
CA GLN A 483 -14.07 -1.10 10.25
C GLN A 483 -13.44 -0.10 11.21
N ASN A 484 -13.32 1.15 10.79
CA ASN A 484 -12.90 2.22 11.68
C ASN A 484 -14.02 2.56 12.65
N ARG A 485 -13.67 2.98 13.86
CA ARG A 485 -14.60 3.56 14.81
C ARG A 485 -14.13 4.96 15.13
N ASP A 486 -14.78 5.93 14.50
CA ASP A 486 -14.56 7.34 14.74
C ASP A 486 -15.59 7.84 15.75
N GLN A 487 -15.15 8.66 16.69
CA GLN A 487 -16.02 9.34 17.67
C GLN A 487 -16.34 10.77 17.25
N VAL A 488 -16.22 11.08 15.95
CA VAL A 488 -16.53 12.41 15.41
C VAL A 488 -18.03 12.63 15.48
N ILE A 489 -18.47 13.44 16.43
CA ILE A 489 -19.84 13.93 16.50
C ILE A 489 -19.81 15.34 15.93
N ALA A 490 -20.40 15.52 14.74
CA ALA A 490 -20.64 16.85 14.22
C ALA A 490 -21.59 17.57 15.20
N TYR A 491 -21.14 18.69 15.75
CA TYR A 491 -21.99 19.53 16.59
C TYR A 491 -23.03 20.23 15.69
N PRO A 492 -24.31 20.33 16.09
CA PRO A 492 -25.34 20.92 15.23
C PRO A 492 -25.04 22.38 14.87
N GLU A 493 -25.44 22.78 13.67
CA GLU A 493 -25.40 24.19 13.27
C GLU A 493 -26.55 24.97 13.94
N SER A 494 -26.31 26.25 14.21
CA SER A 494 -27.37 27.16 14.67
C SER A 494 -28.46 27.28 13.61
N PRO A 495 -29.74 27.43 14.00
CA PRO A 495 -30.81 27.74 13.06
C PRO A 495 -30.55 29.07 12.32
N ASP A 496 -31.07 29.19 11.08
CA ASP A 496 -30.85 30.32 10.17
C ASP A 496 -31.18 31.70 10.78
N SER A 497 -32.15 31.75 11.70
CA SER A 497 -32.42 32.93 12.53
C SER A 497 -32.33 32.56 14.01
N THR A 498 -31.64 33.40 14.77
CA THR A 498 -31.56 33.32 16.23
C THR A 498 -32.44 34.38 16.91
N ILE A 499 -33.31 35.06 16.16
CA ILE A 499 -34.22 36.09 16.67
C ILE A 499 -35.62 35.50 16.78
N PHE A 500 -36.14 35.38 18.00
CA PHE A 500 -37.43 34.72 18.24
C PHE A 500 -38.60 35.36 17.48
N GLU A 501 -38.60 36.68 17.34
CA GLU A 501 -39.65 37.41 16.63
C GLU A 501 -39.69 37.03 15.15
N GLU A 502 -38.53 36.87 14.52
CA GLU A 502 -38.43 36.41 13.13
C GLU A 502 -38.88 34.96 13.00
N ILE A 503 -38.47 34.09 13.93
CA ILE A 503 -38.91 32.69 13.96
C ILE A 503 -40.43 32.61 14.12
N LEU A 504 -41.01 33.39 15.04
CA LEU A 504 -42.45 33.43 15.28
C LEU A 504 -43.20 33.93 14.04
N ILE A 505 -42.78 35.04 13.45
CA ILE A 505 -43.39 35.61 12.24
C ILE A 505 -43.26 34.64 11.06
N HIS A 506 -42.07 34.10 10.81
CA HIS A 506 -41.85 33.15 9.73
C HIS A 506 -42.83 31.98 9.83
N ASN A 507 -42.98 31.37 11.01
CA ASN A 507 -43.91 30.27 11.21
C ASN A 507 -45.38 30.64 11.11
N MET A 508 -45.74 31.84 11.55
CA MET A 508 -47.12 32.29 11.49
C MET A 508 -47.58 32.56 10.06
N PHE A 509 -46.67 32.94 9.16
CA PHE A 509 -46.98 33.26 7.76
C PHE A 509 -46.52 32.20 6.74
N HIS A 510 -45.82 31.15 7.17
CA HIS A 510 -45.37 30.07 6.29
C HIS A 510 -46.55 29.17 5.86
N ILE A 511 -46.65 28.92 4.56
CA ILE A 511 -47.66 28.04 3.95
C ILE A 511 -46.94 26.82 3.35
N GLY A 512 -46.96 25.71 4.07
CA GLY A 512 -46.48 24.42 3.57
C GLY A 512 -47.53 23.67 2.74
N SER A 513 -47.13 22.55 2.13
CA SER A 513 -48.05 21.65 1.39
C SER A 513 -48.66 20.56 2.29
N GLY A 514 -49.87 20.10 1.97
CA GLY A 514 -50.48 18.92 2.60
C GLY A 514 -50.93 19.15 4.05
N ARG A 515 -50.53 18.26 4.98
CA ARG A 515 -50.90 18.31 6.41
C ARG A 515 -50.44 19.62 7.07
N CYS A 516 -49.38 20.23 6.56
CA CYS A 516 -48.79 21.46 7.08
C CYS A 516 -49.62 22.70 6.77
N LEU A 517 -50.36 22.69 5.66
CA LEU A 517 -51.33 23.73 5.33
C LEU A 517 -52.48 23.75 6.35
N VAL A 518 -52.94 22.57 6.79
CA VAL A 518 -54.05 22.43 7.74
C VAL A 518 -53.64 22.82 9.18
N ILE A 519 -52.35 22.74 9.50
CA ILE A 519 -51.81 23.13 10.82
C ILE A 519 -51.39 24.61 10.85
N SER A 520 -51.24 25.26 9.69
CA SER A 520 -50.81 26.66 9.58
C SER A 520 -51.81 27.62 10.23
N PRO A 521 -51.35 28.53 11.12
CA PRO A 521 -52.20 29.56 11.73
C PRO A 521 -52.85 30.48 10.69
N LEU A 522 -52.12 30.82 9.63
CA LEU A 522 -52.61 31.67 8.55
C LEU A 522 -53.80 31.03 7.83
N PHE A 523 -53.77 29.71 7.58
CA PHE A 523 -54.87 28.99 6.95
C PHE A 523 -56.17 29.09 7.75
N TRP A 524 -56.12 28.86 9.07
CA TRP A 524 -57.29 29.02 9.94
C TRP A 524 -57.75 30.48 10.03
N SER A 525 -56.82 31.43 10.09
CA SER A 525 -57.15 32.86 10.09
C SER A 525 -57.88 33.27 8.80
N LEU A 526 -57.47 32.73 7.64
CA LEU A 526 -58.09 32.95 6.34
C LEU A 526 -59.46 32.29 6.23
N ILE A 527 -59.65 31.08 6.78
CA ILE A 527 -60.97 30.43 6.86
C ILE A 527 -61.92 31.28 7.70
N VAL A 528 -61.48 31.75 8.86
CA VAL A 528 -62.31 32.59 9.75
C VAL A 528 -62.60 33.94 9.09
N ALA A 529 -61.62 34.54 8.40
CA ALA A 529 -61.83 35.77 7.63
C ALA A 529 -62.79 35.55 6.44
N GLY A 530 -62.70 34.41 5.75
CA GLY A 530 -63.60 34.02 4.67
C GLY A 530 -65.03 33.79 5.16
N LEU A 531 -65.20 33.10 6.29
CA LEU A 531 -66.49 32.94 6.96
C LEU A 531 -67.05 34.29 7.42
N ALA A 532 -66.21 35.17 7.98
CA ALA A 532 -66.59 36.53 8.34
C ALA A 532 -67.08 37.32 7.12
N PHE A 533 -66.38 37.23 5.98
CA PHE A 533 -66.79 37.86 4.74
C PHE A 533 -68.11 37.29 4.21
N LEU A 534 -68.31 35.98 4.31
CA LEU A 534 -69.56 35.32 3.94
C LEU A 534 -70.73 35.79 4.82
N VAL A 535 -70.51 35.92 6.13
CA VAL A 535 -71.49 36.52 7.06
C VAL A 535 -71.78 37.97 6.69
N ILE A 536 -70.77 38.74 6.29
CA ILE A 536 -70.96 40.13 5.82
C ILE A 536 -71.82 40.17 4.54
N ILE A 537 -71.55 39.28 3.57
CA ILE A 537 -72.34 39.15 2.35
C ILE A 537 -73.78 38.73 2.69
N VAL A 538 -73.99 37.75 3.56
CA VAL A 538 -75.33 37.30 3.97
C VAL A 538 -76.11 38.45 4.61
N VAL A 539 -75.47 39.24 5.48
CA VAL A 539 -76.09 40.41 6.10
C VAL A 539 -76.37 41.52 5.07
N ALA A 540 -75.50 41.70 4.07
CA ALA A 540 -75.69 42.66 2.98
C ALA A 540 -76.82 42.23 2.02
N ILE A 541 -76.93 40.94 1.69
CA ILE A 541 -78.04 40.37 0.91
C ILE A 541 -79.35 40.49 1.69
N LEU A 542 -79.36 40.15 2.98
CA LEU A 542 -80.52 40.38 3.85
C LEU A 542 -80.90 41.87 3.93
N HIS A 543 -79.94 42.78 3.82
CA HIS A 543 -80.21 44.21 3.72
C HIS A 543 -80.84 44.61 2.38
N PHE A 544 -80.47 43.95 1.28
CA PHE A 544 -81.02 44.25 -0.05
C PHE A 544 -82.42 43.63 -0.25
N CYS A 545 -82.72 42.52 0.42
CA CYS A 545 -83.98 41.78 0.35
C CYS A 545 -85.08 42.26 1.32
N THR A 546 -85.04 43.52 1.79
CA THR A 546 -86.00 44.08 2.76
C THR A 546 -87.41 44.30 2.18
N MET A 547 -88.12 43.21 1.91
CA MET A 547 -89.59 43.17 1.78
C MET A 547 -90.23 42.01 2.56
N ASN A 548 -89.49 41.26 3.39
CA ASN A 548 -90.02 40.15 4.18
C ASN A 548 -89.72 40.31 5.69
N PRO A 549 -90.72 40.38 6.59
CA PRO A 549 -90.53 40.71 8.03
C PRO A 549 -89.74 39.67 8.84
N GLU A 550 -89.63 38.42 8.38
CA GLU A 550 -88.80 37.40 9.04
C GLU A 550 -87.29 37.64 8.87
N GLY A 551 -86.87 38.23 7.74
CA GLY A 551 -85.46 38.55 7.46
C GLY A 551 -84.88 39.62 8.38
N ASP A 552 -85.69 40.60 8.80
CA ASP A 552 -85.25 41.69 9.70
C ASP A 552 -85.05 41.19 11.15
N ARG A 553 -85.82 40.19 11.59
CA ARG A 553 -85.61 39.51 12.89
C ARG A 553 -84.29 38.74 12.90
N VAL A 554 -84.00 37.98 11.85
CA VAL A 554 -82.75 37.20 11.73
C VAL A 554 -81.54 38.13 11.67
N LYS A 555 -81.62 39.22 10.89
CA LYS A 555 -80.58 40.27 10.81
C LYS A 555 -80.27 40.87 12.18
N LYS A 556 -81.28 41.30 12.95
CA LYS A 556 -81.10 41.89 14.28
C LYS A 556 -80.48 40.88 15.27
N LYS A 557 -80.86 39.60 15.19
CA LYS A 557 -80.30 38.54 16.04
C LYS A 557 -78.82 38.29 15.73
N ILE A 558 -78.44 38.21 14.45
CA ILE A 558 -77.05 38.05 14.01
C ILE A 558 -76.20 39.26 14.42
N GLN A 559 -76.68 40.48 14.17
CA GLN A 559 -75.98 41.70 14.55
C GLN A 559 -75.79 41.82 16.07
N TYR A 560 -76.80 41.47 16.86
CA TYR A 560 -76.72 41.49 18.32
C TYR A 560 -75.70 40.50 18.88
N THR A 561 -75.61 39.28 18.32
CA THR A 561 -74.63 38.27 18.75
C THR A 561 -73.20 38.73 18.49
N PHE A 562 -72.90 39.22 17.28
CA PHE A 562 -71.53 39.66 16.96
C PHE A 562 -71.14 40.97 17.63
N LYS A 563 -72.12 41.84 17.94
CA LYS A 563 -71.89 43.06 18.73
C LYS A 563 -71.37 42.75 20.15
N LYS A 564 -71.70 41.60 20.72
CA LYS A 564 -71.19 41.16 22.03
C LYS A 564 -69.76 40.58 22.00
N ILE A 565 -69.24 40.24 20.83
CA ILE A 565 -67.95 39.58 20.64
C ILE A 565 -66.87 40.58 20.18
N ASP A 566 -67.25 41.85 19.96
CA ASP A 566 -66.35 42.92 19.55
C ASP A 566 -65.45 43.40 20.70
N MET A 567 -64.19 42.95 20.67
CA MET A 567 -63.15 43.33 21.63
C MET A 567 -62.44 44.63 21.24
N ILE A 568 -62.57 45.09 20.00
CA ILE A 568 -61.79 46.24 19.47
C ILE A 568 -62.46 47.56 19.84
N ARG A 569 -63.79 47.59 19.95
CA ARG A 569 -64.56 48.84 20.16
C ARG A 569 -65.73 48.71 21.13
N GLU A 570 -65.64 47.74 22.06
CA GLU A 570 -66.64 47.50 23.12
C GLU A 570 -68.07 47.33 22.59
N GLY A 571 -68.21 46.76 21.38
CA GLY A 571 -69.51 46.47 20.81
C GLY A 571 -70.20 47.65 20.14
N GLU A 572 -69.51 48.65 19.59
CA GLU A 572 -70.19 49.66 18.76
C GLU A 572 -70.65 49.08 17.41
N LEU A 573 -69.92 48.14 16.82
CA LEU A 573 -70.15 47.62 15.47
C LEU A 573 -70.10 46.09 15.42
N TRP A 574 -71.12 45.46 14.83
CA TRP A 574 -71.19 44.00 14.71
C TRP A 574 -70.09 43.40 13.81
N VAL A 575 -69.50 44.20 12.92
CA VAL A 575 -68.37 43.79 12.06
C VAL A 575 -67.07 43.65 12.86
N GLY A 576 -66.89 44.43 13.94
CA GLY A 576 -65.72 44.34 14.82
C GLY A 576 -65.63 43.01 15.58
N GLY A 577 -66.77 42.43 15.92
CA GLY A 577 -66.85 41.09 16.54
C GLY A 577 -66.38 39.94 15.65
N LEU A 578 -66.47 40.10 14.32
CA LEU A 578 -65.95 39.12 13.38
C LEU A 578 -64.43 39.19 13.26
N ALA A 579 -63.85 40.40 13.25
CA ALA A 579 -62.40 40.58 13.27
C ALA A 579 -61.76 40.11 14.60
N SER A 580 -62.49 40.28 15.70
CA SER A 580 -62.07 39.81 17.03
C SER A 580 -61.90 38.28 17.08
N LEU A 581 -62.73 37.51 16.35
CA LEU A 581 -62.58 36.05 16.24
C LEU A 581 -61.30 35.63 15.49
N SER A 582 -60.95 36.31 14.40
CA SER A 582 -59.68 36.06 13.69
C SER A 582 -58.47 36.37 14.58
N LEU A 583 -58.54 37.41 15.39
CA LEU A 583 -57.49 37.79 16.33
C LEU A 583 -57.34 36.76 17.47
N ILE A 584 -58.43 36.28 18.06
CA ILE A 584 -58.39 35.22 19.10
C ILE A 584 -57.71 33.96 18.57
N VAL A 585 -57.99 33.57 17.32
CA VAL A 585 -57.36 32.39 16.70
C VAL A 585 -55.85 32.61 16.55
N MET A 586 -55.42 33.76 16.03
CA MET A 586 -54.00 34.08 15.87
C MET A 586 -53.24 34.10 17.22
N LEU A 587 -53.82 34.67 18.27
CA LEU A 587 -53.22 34.70 19.61
C LEU A 587 -53.12 33.31 20.24
N SER A 588 -54.16 32.47 20.06
CA SER A 588 -54.16 31.10 20.56
C SER A 588 -53.06 30.26 19.92
N PHE A 589 -52.85 30.43 18.60
CA PHE A 589 -51.75 29.76 17.88
C PHE A 589 -50.37 30.29 18.29
N ALA A 590 -50.19 31.60 18.47
CA ALA A 590 -48.92 32.18 18.92
C ALA A 590 -48.52 31.65 20.31
N TYR A 591 -49.48 31.55 21.24
CA TYR A 591 -49.25 30.98 22.57
C TYR A 591 -48.94 29.47 22.52
N ALA A 592 -49.69 28.72 21.72
CA ALA A 592 -49.47 27.27 21.55
C ALA A 592 -48.10 26.97 20.92
N PHE A 593 -47.71 27.73 19.90
CA PHE A 593 -46.39 27.66 19.27
C PHE A 593 -45.28 27.96 20.27
N SER A 594 -45.39 29.08 20.99
CA SER A 594 -44.38 29.50 21.96
C SER A 594 -44.16 28.48 23.09
N ASN A 595 -45.24 27.90 23.61
CA ASN A 595 -45.15 26.86 24.63
C ASN A 595 -44.57 25.54 24.10
N GLY A 596 -44.81 25.23 22.81
CA GLY A 596 -44.16 24.09 22.14
C GLY A 596 -42.67 24.34 21.94
N TYR A 597 -42.30 25.50 21.37
CA TYR A 597 -40.92 25.89 21.11
C TYR A 597 -40.06 25.93 22.39
N PHE A 598 -40.61 26.41 23.50
CA PHE A 598 -39.92 26.42 24.80
C PHE A 598 -39.51 25.01 25.29
N LYS A 599 -40.27 23.98 24.94
CA LYS A 599 -39.99 22.59 25.37
C LYS A 599 -38.92 21.90 24.51
N GLU A 600 -38.50 22.50 23.39
CA GLU A 600 -37.48 21.98 22.49
C GLU A 600 -36.05 22.36 22.94
N TYR A 601 -35.75 22.24 24.24
CA TYR A 601 -34.43 22.44 24.84
C TYR A 601 -34.32 21.72 26.20
N PRO A 602 -33.16 21.15 26.58
CA PRO A 602 -31.92 21.03 25.80
C PRO A 602 -31.96 19.88 24.79
N ILE A 603 -31.29 20.03 23.64
CA ILE A 603 -31.40 19.12 22.48
C ILE A 603 -31.03 17.67 22.82
N GLU A 604 -30.15 17.47 23.80
CA GLU A 604 -29.65 16.19 24.24
C GLU A 604 -30.71 15.35 24.99
N SER A 605 -31.78 15.99 25.46
CA SER A 605 -32.84 15.35 26.26
C SER A 605 -34.21 15.28 25.57
N VAL A 606 -34.39 16.01 24.46
CA VAL A 606 -35.69 16.19 23.81
C VAL A 606 -35.73 15.46 22.47
N SER A 607 -36.70 14.56 22.31
CA SER A 607 -36.97 13.86 21.05
C SER A 607 -37.57 14.79 20.01
N ASP A 608 -37.25 14.59 18.73
CA ASP A 608 -37.75 15.37 17.60
C ASP A 608 -39.27 15.62 17.67
N PHE A 609 -39.65 16.88 17.86
CA PHE A 609 -41.04 17.32 17.88
C PHE A 609 -41.37 18.10 16.61
N TYR A 610 -42.53 17.80 16.02
CA TYR A 610 -43.00 18.48 14.81
C TYR A 610 -43.67 19.80 15.17
N LEU A 611 -42.89 20.88 15.28
CA LEU A 611 -43.43 22.23 15.44
C LEU A 611 -43.72 22.82 14.04
N ALA A 612 -45.01 22.99 13.71
CA ALA A 612 -45.45 23.57 12.43
C ALA A 612 -44.87 22.90 11.16
N CYS A 613 -44.59 21.58 11.22
CA CYS A 613 -43.97 20.77 10.16
C CYS A 613 -42.50 21.05 9.86
N ASP A 614 -41.78 21.70 10.76
CA ASP A 614 -40.32 21.82 10.67
C ASP A 614 -39.68 21.17 11.89
N THR A 615 -38.81 20.20 11.66
CA THR A 615 -38.06 19.48 12.69
C THR A 615 -36.70 20.14 12.99
N SER A 616 -36.30 21.14 12.21
CA SER A 616 -35.07 21.91 12.41
C SER A 616 -35.22 23.01 13.45
N MET A 617 -36.46 23.42 13.74
CA MET A 617 -36.73 24.50 14.69
C MET A 617 -36.61 24.04 16.13
N ARG A 618 -35.50 24.43 16.76
CA ARG A 618 -35.22 24.15 18.17
C ARG A 618 -34.88 25.43 18.91
N ASN A 619 -35.17 25.46 20.21
CA ASN A 619 -34.83 26.59 21.07
C ASN A 619 -33.35 26.55 21.50
N ALA A 620 -32.43 26.30 20.55
CA ALA A 620 -31.01 26.13 20.81
C ALA A 620 -30.16 26.90 19.80
N LYS A 621 -29.17 27.63 20.30
CA LYS A 621 -28.15 28.33 19.53
C LYS A 621 -26.79 27.72 19.86
N PHE A 622 -26.03 27.43 18.82
CA PHE A 622 -24.76 26.72 18.89
C PHE A 622 -23.60 27.63 18.47
N GLN A 623 -22.54 27.62 19.26
CA GLN A 623 -21.28 28.30 18.95
C GLN A 623 -20.13 27.31 19.09
N THR A 624 -19.32 27.18 18.05
CA THR A 624 -18.12 26.35 18.05
C THR A 624 -16.90 27.25 17.86
N GLY A 625 -15.91 27.13 18.76
CA GLY A 625 -14.68 27.92 18.73
C GLY A 625 -13.46 27.07 19.06
N LEU A 626 -12.35 27.38 18.40
CA LEU A 626 -11.03 26.85 18.75
C LEU A 626 -10.44 27.71 19.86
N GLN A 627 -10.08 27.10 20.98
CA GLN A 627 -9.51 27.78 22.13
C GLN A 627 -8.07 27.28 22.38
N PRO A 628 -7.10 28.18 22.64
CA PRO A 628 -5.73 27.78 22.95
C PRO A 628 -5.65 27.22 24.38
N LEU A 629 -4.91 26.13 24.56
CA LEU A 629 -4.70 25.52 25.89
C LEU A 629 -3.89 26.41 26.85
N GLY A 630 -3.14 27.38 26.33
CA GLY A 630 -2.17 28.21 27.09
C GLY A 630 -2.69 29.51 27.69
N ILE A 631 -3.99 29.81 27.62
CA ILE A 631 -4.60 31.03 28.21
C ILE A 631 -5.30 30.68 29.53
N ALA A 632 -5.52 31.65 30.41
CA ALA A 632 -6.27 31.46 31.66
C ALA A 632 -7.73 31.10 31.37
N HIS A 633 -8.18 29.97 31.94
CA HIS A 633 -9.53 29.42 31.78
C HIS A 633 -10.45 29.84 32.93
N ASP A 634 -11.77 29.81 32.69
CA ASP A 634 -12.76 29.98 33.75
C ASP A 634 -12.72 28.79 34.73
N ASP A 635 -13.10 28.99 36.00
CA ASP A 635 -12.95 27.97 37.04
C ASP A 635 -13.74 26.69 36.75
N SER A 636 -14.92 26.79 36.12
CA SER A 636 -15.74 25.65 35.69
C SER A 636 -15.14 24.88 34.50
N GLU A 637 -14.35 25.56 33.64
CA GLU A 637 -13.65 24.92 32.53
C GLU A 637 -12.40 24.18 32.99
N LYS A 638 -11.71 24.71 34.02
CA LYS A 638 -10.55 24.06 34.64
C LYS A 638 -10.90 22.68 35.20
N GLU A 639 -12.09 22.54 35.77
CA GLU A 639 -12.59 21.28 36.32
C GLU A 639 -12.81 20.23 35.21
N MET A 640 -13.40 20.62 34.07
CA MET A 640 -13.54 19.74 32.90
C MET A 640 -12.18 19.35 32.31
N LEU A 641 -11.25 20.31 32.21
CA LEU A 641 -9.89 20.04 31.72
C LEU A 641 -9.13 19.10 32.66
N TYR A 642 -9.29 19.26 33.99
CA TYR A 642 -8.72 18.36 34.98
C TYR A 642 -9.26 16.94 34.85
N LEU A 643 -10.57 16.78 34.63
CA LEU A 643 -11.20 15.48 34.35
C LEU A 643 -10.67 14.84 33.07
N LEU A 644 -10.51 15.63 31.99
CA LEU A 644 -9.93 15.17 30.73
C LEU A 644 -8.46 14.78 30.89
N ASP A 645 -7.65 15.56 31.61
CA ASP A 645 -6.23 15.29 31.90
C ASP A 645 -6.06 14.08 32.83
N GLY A 646 -7.04 13.83 33.71
CA GLY A 646 -7.08 12.70 34.63
C GLY A 646 -7.66 11.41 34.04
N GLN A 647 -7.99 11.37 32.74
CA GLN A 647 -8.44 10.15 32.07
C GLN A 647 -7.25 9.25 31.74
N SER A 648 -7.27 8.01 32.22
CA SER A 648 -6.27 7.00 31.85
C SER A 648 -6.56 6.46 30.45
N PHE A 649 -5.51 6.39 29.63
CA PHE A 649 -5.61 5.84 28.27
C PHE A 649 -5.03 4.42 28.22
N THR A 650 -5.61 3.59 27.37
CA THR A 650 -5.06 2.29 26.98
C THR A 650 -4.89 2.28 25.47
N LEU A 651 -3.67 2.06 25.00
CA LEU A 651 -3.34 1.87 23.60
C LEU A 651 -3.69 0.44 23.20
N ASN A 652 -4.58 0.31 22.22
CA ASN A 652 -4.97 -0.96 21.64
C ASN A 652 -4.33 -1.08 20.26
N VAL A 653 -3.42 -2.05 20.09
CA VAL A 653 -2.79 -2.38 18.82
C VAL A 653 -3.22 -3.79 18.43
N ALA A 654 -3.64 -3.99 17.18
CA ALA A 654 -3.92 -5.31 16.65
C ALA A 654 -3.24 -5.51 15.30
N PHE A 655 -2.41 -6.53 15.20
CA PHE A 655 -1.82 -7.00 13.96
C PHE A 655 -2.74 -8.07 13.36
N LEU A 656 -3.14 -7.88 12.10
CA LEU A 656 -4.12 -8.72 11.42
C LEU A 656 -3.44 -9.66 10.42
N ASN A 657 -4.08 -10.79 10.15
CA ASN A 657 -3.65 -11.82 9.21
C ASN A 657 -2.33 -12.52 9.58
N THR A 658 -2.00 -12.55 10.87
CA THR A 658 -0.73 -13.09 11.40
C THR A 658 -0.95 -14.20 12.44
N LEU A 659 -0.03 -15.17 12.50
CA LEU A 659 0.02 -16.24 13.51
C LEU A 659 1.22 -16.09 14.46
N ILE A 660 1.79 -14.88 14.56
CA ILE A 660 2.88 -14.57 15.50
C ILE A 660 2.42 -14.79 16.94
N ASP A 661 3.29 -15.44 17.72
CA ASP A 661 3.07 -15.73 19.13
C ASP A 661 3.35 -14.51 20.02
N CYS A 662 2.86 -14.54 21.26
CA CYS A 662 2.97 -13.40 22.17
C CYS A 662 4.34 -13.30 22.88
N ASP A 663 5.14 -14.36 22.85
CA ASP A 663 6.42 -14.48 23.57
C ASP A 663 7.57 -13.74 22.89
N VAL A 664 7.46 -13.51 21.58
CA VAL A 664 8.43 -12.79 20.73
C VAL A 664 8.25 -11.27 20.71
N ILE A 665 7.29 -10.74 21.47
CA ILE A 665 6.97 -9.30 21.48
C ILE A 665 7.68 -8.61 22.64
N SER A 666 8.43 -7.57 22.33
CA SER A 666 9.05 -6.67 23.30
C SER A 666 8.50 -5.25 23.14
N ILE A 667 8.35 -4.53 24.26
CA ILE A 667 7.78 -3.18 24.28
C ILE A 667 8.68 -2.28 25.10
N GLN A 668 9.00 -1.12 24.53
CA GLN A 668 9.75 -0.05 25.18
C GLN A 668 8.91 1.22 25.15
N ALA A 669 8.91 1.98 26.25
CA ALA A 669 8.21 3.26 26.33
C ALA A 669 9.19 4.37 26.69
N LEU A 670 9.09 5.50 25.99
CA LEU A 670 9.90 6.69 26.23
C LEU A 670 9.21 7.61 27.23
N PHE A 671 9.87 7.88 28.35
CA PHE A 671 9.44 8.81 29.39
C PHE A 671 10.37 10.02 29.41
N GLY A 672 9.93 11.14 28.83
CA GLY A 672 10.77 12.33 28.68
C GLY A 672 11.97 12.06 27.77
N THR A 673 13.13 11.73 28.34
CA THR A 673 14.36 11.39 27.60
C THR A 673 14.88 9.97 27.88
N THR A 674 14.22 9.19 28.74
CA THR A 674 14.67 7.85 29.14
C THR A 674 13.70 6.76 28.68
N TRP A 675 14.23 5.75 27.98
CA TRP A 675 13.49 4.54 27.60
C TRP A 675 13.44 3.55 28.77
N LEU A 676 12.25 3.09 29.10
CA LEU A 676 12.03 2.04 30.09
C LEU A 676 11.41 0.82 29.40
N THR A 677 12.04 -0.33 29.56
CA THR A 677 11.53 -1.62 29.08
C THR A 677 10.55 -2.18 30.11
N THR A 678 9.29 -2.35 29.74
CA THR A 678 8.27 -2.94 30.61
C THR A 678 7.68 -4.17 29.94
N ARG A 679 7.81 -5.35 30.56
CA ARG A 679 7.04 -6.55 30.15
C ARG A 679 5.58 -6.34 30.53
N TRP A 680 4.70 -6.13 29.54
CA TRP A 680 3.25 -6.05 29.74
C TRP A 680 2.55 -7.35 29.32
N SER A 681 1.50 -7.72 30.06
CA SER A 681 1.03 -9.10 30.21
C SER A 681 -0.27 -9.47 29.48
N SER A 682 -0.84 -8.60 28.63
CA SER A 682 -2.08 -8.90 27.91
C SER A 682 -1.87 -8.87 26.39
N CYS A 683 -1.33 -9.96 25.88
CA CYS A 683 -1.29 -10.28 24.46
C CYS A 683 -2.15 -11.51 24.19
N ALA A 684 -2.90 -11.50 23.08
CA ALA A 684 -3.67 -12.65 22.64
C ALA A 684 -3.70 -12.72 21.10
N ASN A 685 -3.39 -13.88 20.53
CA ASN A 685 -3.61 -14.16 19.11
C ASN A 685 -4.84 -15.07 18.96
N ILE A 686 -5.94 -14.53 18.43
CA ILE A 686 -7.20 -15.28 18.22
C ILE A 686 -7.68 -15.06 16.80
N ASN A 687 -7.84 -16.15 16.04
CA ASN A 687 -8.28 -16.14 14.64
C ASN A 687 -7.41 -15.22 13.75
N SER A 688 -6.09 -15.37 13.84
CA SER A 688 -5.10 -14.59 13.08
C SER A 688 -5.14 -13.08 13.36
N VAL A 689 -5.54 -12.71 14.58
CA VAL A 689 -5.55 -11.33 15.07
C VAL A 689 -4.78 -11.28 16.38
N LEU A 690 -3.56 -10.78 16.31
CA LEU A 690 -2.68 -10.55 17.44
C LEU A 690 -3.03 -9.20 18.08
N SER A 691 -3.68 -9.20 19.23
CA SER A 691 -4.12 -8.00 19.94
C SER A 691 -3.26 -7.73 21.17
N LEU A 692 -2.87 -6.46 21.32
CA LEU A 692 -2.11 -5.89 22.42
C LEU A 692 -2.92 -4.77 23.05
N SER A 693 -3.06 -4.80 24.37
CA SER A 693 -3.64 -3.71 25.15
C SER A 693 -2.59 -3.19 26.13
N ILE A 694 -2.22 -1.93 25.98
CA ILE A 694 -1.08 -1.30 26.64
C ILE A 694 -1.60 -0.10 27.47
N PRO A 695 -1.66 -0.18 28.81
CA PRO A 695 -2.07 0.96 29.62
C PRO A 695 -1.00 2.06 29.53
N LEU A 696 -1.42 3.26 29.17
CA LEU A 696 -0.52 4.39 28.99
C LEU A 696 -0.24 5.09 30.32
N PRO A 697 1.03 5.41 30.63
CA PRO A 697 1.40 6.11 31.86
C PRO A 697 1.08 7.61 31.82
N SER A 698 0.94 8.16 30.60
CA SER A 698 0.66 9.57 30.33
C SER A 698 -0.08 9.66 29.00
N GLN A 699 -0.83 10.74 28.83
CA GLN A 699 -1.52 11.08 27.58
C GLN A 699 -0.55 11.52 26.47
N LYS A 700 0.70 11.85 26.83
CA LYS A 700 1.80 12.19 25.92
C LYS A 700 2.95 11.21 26.12
N THR A 701 3.18 10.35 25.15
CA THR A 701 4.22 9.31 25.22
C THR A 701 4.61 8.80 23.84
N SER A 702 5.80 8.22 23.72
CA SER A 702 6.22 7.47 22.54
C SER A 702 6.46 6.02 22.95
N ILE A 703 5.89 5.09 22.19
CA ILE A 703 5.98 3.65 22.44
C ILE A 703 6.62 2.98 21.24
N GLU A 704 7.54 2.08 21.50
CA GLU A 704 8.16 1.21 20.51
C GLU A 704 7.78 -0.24 20.81
N ILE A 705 7.18 -0.91 19.84
CA ILE A 705 6.79 -2.32 19.91
C ILE A 705 7.69 -3.06 18.93
N SER A 706 8.55 -3.93 19.42
CA SER A 706 9.42 -4.79 18.62
C SER A 706 8.86 -6.22 18.64
N ILE A 707 8.84 -6.84 17.46
CA ILE A 707 8.36 -8.20 17.23
C ILE A 707 9.51 -8.96 16.58
N ASP A 708 10.11 -9.91 17.31
CA ASP A 708 11.20 -10.75 16.82
C ASP A 708 10.64 -12.04 16.21
N ASP A 709 9.95 -11.90 15.07
CA ASP A 709 9.38 -13.01 14.32
C ASP A 709 9.41 -12.70 12.81
N ILE A 710 9.66 -13.74 12.04
CA ILE A 710 9.67 -13.76 10.57
C ILE A 710 8.26 -13.91 9.97
N GLY A 711 7.24 -14.08 10.81
CA GLY A 711 5.84 -14.15 10.42
C GLY A 711 5.37 -12.90 9.66
N THR A 712 4.54 -13.11 8.65
CA THR A 712 3.94 -12.03 7.86
C THR A 712 2.84 -11.33 8.64
N ILE A 713 2.75 -10.01 8.46
CA ILE A 713 1.66 -9.19 9.02
C ILE A 713 0.94 -8.49 7.87
N GLY A 714 -0.37 -8.62 7.83
CA GLY A 714 -1.17 -8.14 6.72
C GLY A 714 -1.71 -6.73 6.84
N ALA A 715 -2.10 -6.35 8.06
CA ALA A 715 -2.69 -5.06 8.37
C ALA A 715 -2.48 -4.69 9.83
N LEU A 716 -2.60 -3.40 10.13
CA LEU A 716 -2.41 -2.83 11.44
C LEU A 716 -3.68 -2.09 11.86
N ARG A 717 -4.21 -2.38 13.05
CA ARG A 717 -5.27 -1.58 13.67
C ARG A 717 -4.76 -0.99 14.96
N ILE A 718 -4.96 0.31 15.15
CA ILE A 718 -4.46 1.04 16.30
C ILE A 718 -5.53 2.00 16.82
N GLY A 719 -5.61 2.18 18.13
CA GLY A 719 -6.60 3.06 18.74
C GLY A 719 -6.35 3.29 20.23
N LEU A 720 -7.08 4.24 20.81
CA LEU A 720 -7.06 4.52 22.24
C LEU A 720 -8.41 4.21 22.86
N SER A 721 -8.38 3.68 24.09
CA SER A 721 -9.56 3.55 24.93
C SER A 721 -9.38 4.20 26.30
N GLY A 722 -10.47 4.70 26.89
CA GLY A 722 -10.48 5.35 28.19
C GLY A 722 -11.87 5.30 28.84
N PRO A 723 -11.97 5.17 30.17
CA PRO A 723 -13.24 4.99 30.88
C PRO A 723 -14.06 6.29 30.96
N THR A 724 -15.37 6.18 31.13
CA THR A 724 -16.26 7.30 31.49
C THR A 724 -16.04 7.73 32.95
N LYS A 725 -16.22 9.02 33.24
CA LYS A 725 -16.31 9.57 34.60
C LYS A 725 -17.42 10.62 34.66
N GLU A 726 -18.09 10.72 35.80
CA GLU A 726 -19.17 11.69 36.03
C GLU A 726 -18.97 12.31 37.42
N GLU A 727 -18.89 13.63 37.47
CA GLU A 727 -18.76 14.43 38.69
C GLU A 727 -19.74 15.61 38.58
N ASP A 728 -20.84 15.57 39.34
CA ASP A 728 -21.89 16.59 39.41
C ASP A 728 -22.37 17.13 38.04
N LEU A 729 -21.87 18.30 37.61
CA LEU A 729 -22.24 18.99 36.36
C LEU A 729 -21.34 18.63 35.18
N HIS A 730 -20.32 17.80 35.39
CA HIS A 730 -19.29 17.44 34.42
C HIS A 730 -19.33 15.95 34.06
N TYR A 731 -19.49 15.67 32.78
CA TYR A 731 -19.58 14.31 32.25
C TYR A 731 -18.49 14.03 31.21
N LEU A 732 -17.55 13.13 31.56
CA LEU A 732 -16.50 12.65 30.67
C LEU A 732 -16.95 11.38 29.95
N ARG A 733 -17.01 11.43 28.62
CA ARG A 733 -17.40 10.29 27.78
C ARG A 733 -16.28 9.27 27.63
N GLU A 734 -16.67 8.02 27.32
CA GLU A 734 -15.69 6.98 26.97
C GLU A 734 -14.90 7.39 25.73
N LEU A 735 -13.58 7.21 25.79
CA LEU A 735 -12.73 7.19 24.61
C LEU A 735 -12.73 5.75 24.09
N ASN A 736 -13.13 5.56 22.83
CA ASN A 736 -13.09 4.26 22.17
C ASN A 736 -13.05 4.48 20.66
N ALA A 737 -11.86 4.78 20.16
CA ALA A 737 -11.61 5.07 18.76
C ALA A 737 -10.44 4.24 18.24
N TYR A 738 -10.60 3.69 17.03
CA TYR A 738 -9.57 2.89 16.36
C TYR A 738 -9.63 3.08 14.84
N GLN A 739 -8.43 3.11 14.23
CA GLN A 739 -8.24 3.14 12.80
C GLN A 739 -7.48 1.89 12.34
N SER A 740 -7.96 1.28 11.26
CA SER A 740 -7.28 0.18 10.58
C SER A 740 -6.56 0.68 9.34
N PHE A 741 -5.32 0.25 9.17
CA PHE A 741 -4.47 0.45 8.00
C PHE A 741 -4.33 -0.89 7.28
N SER A 742 -4.71 -0.93 6.00
CA SER A 742 -4.53 -2.09 5.13
C SER A 742 -4.34 -1.64 3.68
N GLN A 743 -3.57 -2.41 2.91
CA GLN A 743 -3.35 -2.18 1.49
C GLN A 743 -3.41 -3.50 0.71
N ASN A 744 -4.22 -3.53 -0.35
CA ASN A 744 -4.34 -4.72 -1.19
C ASN A 744 -3.01 -5.01 -1.91
N GLY A 745 -2.64 -6.29 -1.98
CA GLY A 745 -1.42 -6.73 -2.67
C GLY A 745 -0.11 -6.44 -1.94
N SER A 746 -0.18 -5.93 -0.70
CA SER A 746 0.99 -5.57 0.09
C SER A 746 0.96 -6.21 1.47
N ALA A 747 2.13 -6.34 2.10
CA ALA A 747 2.31 -6.77 3.49
C ALA A 747 2.89 -5.61 4.31
N LEU A 748 2.76 -5.66 5.64
CA LEU A 748 3.27 -4.63 6.54
C LEU A 748 4.82 -4.59 6.49
N ALA A 749 5.40 -3.40 6.53
CA ALA A 749 6.85 -3.21 6.58
C ALA A 749 7.44 -3.57 7.97
N HIS A 750 8.76 -3.76 8.04
CA HIS A 750 9.46 -4.04 9.29
C HIS A 750 9.74 -2.78 10.14
N THR A 751 9.54 -1.58 9.59
CA THR A 751 9.71 -0.33 10.34
C THR A 751 8.50 0.54 10.10
N LEU A 752 7.72 0.75 11.16
CA LEU A 752 6.39 1.35 11.08
C LEU A 752 6.36 2.58 11.99
N ALA A 753 5.93 3.70 11.45
CA ALA A 753 5.76 4.93 12.21
C ALA A 753 4.31 5.40 12.13
N VAL A 754 3.64 5.49 13.28
CA VAL A 754 2.28 6.00 13.40
C VAL A 754 2.24 7.10 14.45
N SER A 755 1.61 8.21 14.12
CA SER A 755 1.35 9.31 15.06
C SER A 755 -0.14 9.35 15.39
N LEU A 756 -0.45 9.56 16.67
CA LEU A 756 -1.81 9.81 17.16
C LEU A 756 -1.82 11.18 17.83
N THR A 757 -2.74 12.03 17.38
CA THR A 757 -2.97 13.34 17.99
C THR A 757 -4.33 13.33 18.68
N THR A 758 -4.34 13.53 19.99
CA THR A 758 -5.57 13.69 20.78
C THR A 758 -5.99 15.15 20.77
N THR A 759 -7.26 15.40 20.45
CA THR A 759 -7.88 16.73 20.53
C THR A 759 -9.01 16.69 21.55
N LYS A 760 -8.98 17.60 22.52
CA LYS A 760 -10.03 17.77 23.52
C LYS A 760 -11.22 18.51 22.90
N ILE A 761 -12.43 18.01 23.14
CA ILE A 761 -13.68 18.69 22.81
C ILE A 761 -14.49 18.83 24.11
N ILE A 762 -14.89 20.06 24.41
CA ILE A 762 -15.72 20.39 25.57
C ILE A 762 -17.03 20.99 25.04
N ASN A 763 -18.17 20.39 25.39
CA ASN A 763 -19.48 20.98 25.12
C ASN A 763 -20.06 21.54 26.42
N GLU A 764 -20.40 22.83 26.41
CA GLU A 764 -21.06 23.56 27.48
C GLU A 764 -22.54 23.75 27.13
N THR A 765 -23.44 23.29 27.99
CA THR A 765 -24.89 23.41 27.83
C THR A 765 -25.45 24.33 28.93
N ILE A 766 -25.95 25.50 28.56
CA ILE A 766 -26.46 26.51 29.50
C ILE A 766 -27.93 26.23 29.85
N PRO A 767 -28.28 25.96 31.12
CA PRO A 767 -29.67 25.65 31.48
C PRO A 767 -30.64 26.82 31.24
N ILE A 768 -31.91 26.50 30.95
CA ILE A 768 -32.98 27.48 30.70
C ILE A 768 -33.23 28.37 31.93
N ASP A 769 -33.11 27.81 33.14
CA ASP A 769 -33.51 28.45 34.39
C ASP A 769 -32.40 29.28 35.06
N GLY A 770 -31.23 29.43 34.40
CA GLY A 770 -30.13 30.27 34.89
C GLY A 770 -29.29 29.65 36.01
N HIS A 771 -29.31 28.33 36.15
CA HIS A 771 -28.37 27.56 36.98
C HIS A 771 -26.98 27.44 36.31
N ASP A 772 -26.03 26.79 36.98
CA ASP A 772 -24.69 26.53 36.47
C ASP A 772 -24.73 25.65 35.19
N SER A 773 -23.82 25.91 34.24
CA SER A 773 -23.74 25.18 32.97
C SER A 773 -23.34 23.72 33.17
N ASN A 774 -23.92 22.81 32.39
CA ASN A 774 -23.47 21.41 32.30
C ASN A 774 -22.31 21.30 31.30
N TYR A 775 -21.28 20.54 31.62
CA TYR A 775 -20.11 20.33 30.77
C TYR A 775 -19.99 18.87 30.36
N THR A 776 -19.71 18.62 29.09
CA THR A 776 -19.39 17.29 28.58
C THR A 776 -18.05 17.30 27.86
N GLY A 777 -17.18 16.33 28.18
CA GLY A 777 -15.85 16.21 27.58
C GLY A 777 -15.70 14.94 26.76
N ILE A 778 -15.05 15.05 25.59
CA ILE A 778 -14.67 13.91 24.76
C ILE A 778 -13.32 14.16 24.07
N TYR A 779 -12.56 13.09 23.85
CA TYR A 779 -11.36 13.12 23.02
C TYR A 779 -11.68 12.66 21.60
N VAL A 780 -11.12 13.37 20.62
CA VAL A 780 -11.10 12.96 19.21
C VAL A 780 -9.68 12.65 18.79
N LEU A 781 -9.50 11.55 18.06
CA LEU A 781 -8.20 11.09 17.58
C LEU A 781 -8.01 11.44 16.12
N THR A 782 -6.85 12.01 15.79
CA THR A 782 -6.35 12.13 14.42
C THR A 782 -5.12 11.26 14.26
N TYR A 783 -5.08 10.46 13.20
CA TYR A 783 -3.96 9.55 12.93
C TYR A 783 -3.13 10.07 11.77
N GLY A 784 -1.82 10.14 11.96
CA GLY A 784 -0.86 10.47 10.90
C GLY A 784 0.04 9.27 10.62
N ALA A 785 -0.05 8.72 9.42
CA ALA A 785 0.83 7.67 8.92
C ALA A 785 1.00 7.77 7.41
N ASP A 786 2.20 7.48 6.91
CA ASP A 786 2.45 7.36 5.47
C ASP A 786 2.21 5.92 5.01
N LEU A 787 1.08 5.69 4.33
CA LEU A 787 0.69 4.36 3.83
C LEU A 787 1.76 3.72 2.95
N ASN A 788 2.51 4.50 2.16
CA ASN A 788 3.56 3.94 1.29
C ASN A 788 4.77 3.42 2.07
N SER A 789 5.02 3.99 3.25
CA SER A 789 6.07 3.53 4.17
C SER A 789 5.65 2.33 5.01
N LEU A 790 4.34 2.20 5.30
CA LEU A 790 3.80 1.13 6.12
C LEU A 790 3.69 -0.21 5.38
N PHE A 791 3.60 -0.20 4.06
CA PHE A 791 3.32 -1.39 3.26
C PHE A 791 4.34 -1.62 2.16
N LEU A 792 4.76 -2.88 2.03
CA LEU A 792 5.72 -3.36 1.03
C LEU A 792 5.05 -4.30 0.04
N SER A 793 5.43 -4.19 -1.22
CA SER A 793 5.05 -5.17 -2.25
C SER A 793 5.86 -6.45 -2.11
N GLN A 794 5.37 -7.54 -2.69
CA GLN A 794 6.00 -8.87 -2.63
C GLN A 794 7.49 -8.87 -3.03
N GLY A 795 7.85 -8.14 -4.09
CA GLY A 795 9.22 -8.11 -4.59
C GLY A 795 10.20 -7.36 -3.68
N VAL A 796 9.72 -6.41 -2.87
CA VAL A 796 10.53 -5.70 -1.88
C VAL A 796 10.60 -6.50 -0.59
N TYR A 797 9.50 -7.14 -0.19
CA TYR A 797 9.45 -7.99 1.00
C TYR A 797 10.43 -9.18 0.90
N SER A 798 10.56 -9.81 -0.28
CA SER A 798 11.51 -10.91 -0.49
C SER A 798 13.00 -10.52 -0.43
N GLN A 799 13.31 -9.22 -0.41
CA GLN A 799 14.67 -8.69 -0.27
C GLN A 799 15.05 -8.39 1.18
N LEU A 800 14.10 -8.46 2.12
CA LEU A 800 14.36 -8.16 3.51
C LEU A 800 15.31 -9.20 4.13
N THR A 801 16.19 -8.73 5.01
CA THR A 801 17.13 -9.57 5.76
C THR A 801 16.91 -9.49 7.27
N SER A 802 16.08 -8.56 7.74
CA SER A 802 15.72 -8.42 9.15
C SER A 802 14.68 -9.47 9.54
N THR A 803 14.79 -10.01 10.75
CA THR A 803 13.77 -10.84 11.39
C THR A 803 12.90 -10.05 12.37
N GLU A 804 13.21 -8.77 12.58
CA GLU A 804 12.54 -7.91 13.55
C GLU A 804 11.62 -6.90 12.84
N THR A 805 10.40 -6.75 13.36
CA THR A 805 9.45 -5.70 13.00
C THR A 805 9.28 -4.72 14.16
N VAL A 806 9.52 -3.44 13.92
CA VAL A 806 9.45 -2.35 14.91
C VAL A 806 8.34 -1.37 14.55
N LEU A 807 7.37 -1.21 15.46
CA LEU A 807 6.30 -0.22 15.40
C LEU A 807 6.55 0.90 16.42
N THR A 808 6.78 2.10 15.92
CA THR A 808 6.87 3.33 16.70
C THR A 808 5.54 4.07 16.68
N VAL A 809 4.99 4.32 17.87
CA VAL A 809 3.74 5.03 18.09
C VAL A 809 4.00 6.30 18.88
N ALA A 810 3.84 7.46 18.24
CA ALA A 810 3.98 8.77 18.89
C ALA A 810 2.60 9.33 19.25
N ILE A 811 2.32 9.50 20.54
CA ILE A 811 1.05 10.06 21.03
C ILE A 811 1.29 11.48 21.52
N SER A 812 0.59 12.42 20.90
CA SER A 812 0.67 13.85 21.19
C SER A 812 -0.72 14.44 21.40
N GLU A 813 -0.75 15.64 21.95
CA GLU A 813 -1.98 16.41 22.15
C GLU A 813 -1.92 17.67 21.28
N SER A 814 -3.05 18.08 20.72
CA SER A 814 -3.18 19.36 20.03
C SER A 814 -2.84 20.55 20.95
N THR A 815 -2.40 21.67 20.38
CA THR A 815 -2.13 22.91 21.14
C THR A 815 -3.41 23.72 21.46
N TYR A 816 -4.55 23.24 20.98
CA TYR A 816 -5.87 23.85 21.14
C TYR A 816 -6.88 22.79 21.55
N TYR A 817 -8.03 23.22 22.07
CA TYR A 817 -9.21 22.40 22.27
C TYR A 817 -10.40 23.03 21.55
N VAL A 818 -11.42 22.23 21.25
CA VAL A 818 -12.67 22.70 20.66
C VAL A 818 -13.66 22.96 21.80
N LYS A 819 -14.17 24.19 21.89
CA LYS A 819 -15.26 24.53 22.79
C LYS A 819 -16.55 24.68 21.98
N ASN A 820 -17.52 23.86 22.28
CA ASN A 820 -18.88 23.96 21.80
C ASN A 820 -19.75 24.54 22.90
N ARG A 821 -20.63 25.47 22.56
CA ARG A 821 -21.54 26.11 23.51
C ARG A 821 -22.96 26.05 22.96
N GLN A 822 -23.88 25.55 23.77
CA GLN A 822 -25.30 25.52 23.49
C GLN A 822 -26.03 26.44 24.46
N GLU A 823 -26.67 27.47 23.92
CA GLU A 823 -27.48 28.44 24.67
C GLU A 823 -28.94 28.42 24.19
N PRO A 824 -29.93 28.63 25.09
CA PRO A 824 -31.31 28.75 24.67
C PRO A 824 -31.50 30.06 23.89
N ILE A 825 -32.25 30.01 22.77
CA ILE A 825 -32.57 31.22 21.98
C ILE A 825 -33.51 32.14 22.77
N VAL A 826 -34.44 31.55 23.54
CA VAL A 826 -35.41 32.29 24.33
C VAL A 826 -35.54 31.72 25.74
N LYS A 827 -35.47 32.60 26.73
CA LYS A 827 -35.75 32.28 28.13
C LYS A 827 -37.22 32.52 28.47
N ARG A 828 -37.71 31.91 29.56
CA ARG A 828 -39.13 31.98 29.95
C ARG A 828 -39.67 33.42 30.09
N ALA A 829 -38.87 34.33 30.63
CA ALA A 829 -39.25 35.73 30.80
C ALA A 829 -39.36 36.48 29.47
N GLU A 830 -38.41 36.26 28.56
CA GLU A 830 -38.38 36.84 27.21
C GLU A 830 -39.56 36.34 26.38
N LEU A 831 -39.89 35.05 26.49
CA LEU A 831 -41.02 34.44 25.79
C LEU A 831 -42.36 35.11 26.16
N ILE A 832 -42.57 35.43 27.44
CA ILE A 832 -43.78 36.14 27.90
C ILE A 832 -43.81 37.55 27.34
N PHE A 833 -42.67 38.25 27.37
CA PHE A 833 -42.55 39.62 26.88
C PHE A 833 -42.80 39.71 25.36
N HIS A 834 -42.14 38.88 24.56
CA HIS A 834 -42.29 38.88 23.10
C HIS A 834 -43.69 38.44 22.67
N ASN A 835 -44.33 37.49 23.36
CA ASN A 835 -45.73 37.15 23.08
C ASN A 835 -46.69 38.30 23.36
N LEU A 836 -46.45 39.07 24.43
CA LEU A 836 -47.25 40.25 24.75
C LEU A 836 -47.04 41.35 23.71
N LEU A 837 -45.79 41.60 23.30
CA LEU A 837 -45.47 42.55 22.25
C LEU A 837 -46.14 42.17 20.92
N PHE A 838 -46.04 40.89 20.52
CA PHE A 838 -46.68 40.36 19.33
C PHE A 838 -48.21 40.52 19.37
N THR A 839 -48.80 40.30 20.55
CA THR A 839 -50.23 40.51 20.78
C THR A 839 -50.63 41.97 20.51
N VAL A 840 -49.87 42.92 21.05
CA VAL A 840 -50.11 44.37 20.85
C VAL A 840 -50.00 44.73 19.37
N VAL A 841 -48.96 44.28 18.67
CA VAL A 841 -48.78 44.53 17.24
C VAL A 841 -49.95 43.98 16.41
N CYS A 842 -50.45 42.78 16.74
CA CYS A 842 -51.65 42.25 16.09
C CYS A 842 -52.87 43.16 16.29
N PHE A 843 -53.12 43.60 17.53
CA PHE A 843 -54.21 44.54 17.81
C PHE A 843 -54.07 45.85 17.02
N GLU A 844 -52.85 46.39 16.88
CA GLU A 844 -52.59 47.60 16.10
C GLU A 844 -52.87 47.41 14.61
N ILE A 845 -52.42 46.29 14.01
CA ILE A 845 -52.65 45.99 12.58
C ILE A 845 -54.16 45.85 12.29
N PHE A 846 -54.89 45.11 13.13
CA PHE A 846 -56.33 44.97 12.98
C PHE A 846 -57.07 46.30 13.23
N GLY A 847 -56.60 47.10 14.18
CA GLY A 847 -57.09 48.46 14.40
C GLY A 847 -56.88 49.36 13.18
N LEU A 848 -55.71 49.30 12.54
CA LEU A 848 -55.39 50.06 11.34
C LEU A 848 -56.22 49.62 10.13
N LEU A 849 -56.36 48.32 9.88
CA LEU A 849 -57.23 47.76 8.84
C LEU A 849 -58.68 48.21 9.03
N PHE A 850 -59.14 48.28 10.28
CA PHE A 850 -60.47 48.76 10.60
C PHE A 850 -60.64 50.27 10.35
N VAL A 851 -59.65 51.08 10.69
CA VAL A 851 -59.63 52.52 10.35
C VAL A 851 -59.71 52.71 8.83
N ILE A 852 -58.96 51.91 8.06
CA ILE A 852 -59.02 51.90 6.59
C ILE A 852 -60.42 51.53 6.09
N TYR A 853 -61.04 50.49 6.65
CA TYR A 853 -62.40 50.09 6.30
C TYR A 853 -63.42 51.23 6.53
N LYS A 854 -63.35 51.89 7.68
CA LYS A 854 -64.28 52.96 8.04
C LYS A 854 -64.08 54.24 7.22
N LEU A 855 -62.84 54.61 6.95
CA LEU A 855 -62.53 55.86 6.23
C LEU A 855 -62.66 55.74 4.72
N ILE A 856 -62.40 54.55 4.15
CA ILE A 856 -62.34 54.37 2.70
C ILE A 856 -63.51 53.52 2.20
N PHE A 857 -63.73 52.33 2.77
CA PHE A 857 -64.70 51.37 2.25
C PHE A 857 -66.16 51.73 2.59
N GLU A 858 -66.45 52.16 3.81
CA GLU A 858 -67.80 52.54 4.21
C GLU A 858 -68.36 53.72 3.38
N PRO A 859 -67.66 54.85 3.21
CA PRO A 859 -68.17 55.96 2.39
C PRO A 859 -68.27 55.61 0.90
N THR A 860 -67.33 54.83 0.34
CA THR A 860 -67.42 54.38 -1.06
C THR A 860 -68.58 53.42 -1.30
N TYR A 861 -68.85 52.49 -0.37
CA TYR A 861 -70.02 51.62 -0.40
C TYR A 861 -71.32 52.42 -0.37
N GLN A 862 -71.45 53.39 0.54
CA GLN A 862 -72.63 54.26 0.60
C GLN A 862 -72.82 55.08 -0.69
N LEU A 863 -71.73 55.49 -1.34
CA LEU A 863 -71.75 56.23 -2.60
C LEU A 863 -72.22 55.34 -3.77
N ILE A 864 -71.76 54.08 -3.83
CA ILE A 864 -72.19 53.08 -4.82
C ILE A 864 -73.68 52.72 -4.63
N VAL A 865 -74.14 52.53 -3.40
CA VAL A 865 -75.55 52.25 -3.10
C VAL A 865 -76.45 53.43 -3.49
N ARG A 866 -76.03 54.68 -3.23
CA ARG A 866 -76.76 55.88 -3.70
C ARG A 866 -76.78 56.01 -5.22
N MET A 867 -75.73 55.57 -5.92
CA MET A 867 -75.73 55.54 -7.39
C MET A 867 -76.69 54.46 -7.93
N TYR A 868 -76.74 53.29 -7.29
CA TYR A 868 -77.66 52.21 -7.69
C TYR A 868 -79.13 52.53 -7.40
N SER A 869 -79.45 53.17 -6.27
CA SER A 869 -80.83 53.57 -5.95
C SER A 869 -81.35 54.62 -6.94
N ARG A 870 -80.52 55.62 -7.31
CA ARG A 870 -80.85 56.62 -8.34
C ARG A 870 -81.04 56.01 -9.73
N ARG A 871 -80.32 54.94 -10.08
CA ARG A 871 -80.56 54.20 -11.34
C ARG A 871 -81.87 53.41 -11.30
N ARG A 872 -82.21 52.80 -10.17
CA ARG A 872 -83.45 52.02 -9.99
C ARG A 872 -84.71 52.90 -10.01
N GLU A 873 -84.65 54.10 -9.45
CA GLU A 873 -85.73 55.10 -9.52
C GLU A 873 -85.96 55.58 -10.97
N ARG A 874 -84.90 55.76 -11.77
CA ARG A 874 -85.03 56.07 -13.21
C ARG A 874 -85.66 54.94 -14.03
N TYR A 875 -85.37 53.67 -13.69
CA TYR A 875 -86.04 52.54 -14.33
C TYR A 875 -87.52 52.43 -13.98
N ARG A 876 -87.92 52.66 -12.71
CA ARG A 876 -89.34 52.70 -12.31
C ARG A 876 -90.11 53.87 -12.92
N ALA A 877 -89.49 55.03 -13.07
CA ALA A 877 -90.11 56.18 -13.74
C ALA A 877 -90.36 55.94 -15.24
N ASN A 878 -89.51 55.15 -15.90
CA ASN A 878 -89.73 54.74 -17.30
C ASN A 878 -90.83 53.67 -17.45
N ASP A 879 -90.95 52.76 -16.47
CA ASP A 879 -91.97 51.71 -16.47
C ASP A 879 -93.39 52.26 -16.20
N GLN A 880 -93.51 53.30 -15.37
CA GLN A 880 -94.77 54.04 -15.18
C GLN A 880 -95.19 54.83 -16.43
N ARG A 881 -94.22 55.40 -17.17
CA ARG A 881 -94.50 56.14 -18.43
C ARG A 881 -95.05 55.23 -19.54
N ASN A 882 -94.57 53.99 -19.63
CA ASN A 882 -95.06 53.02 -20.61
C ASN A 882 -96.46 52.46 -20.28
N ASN A 883 -96.88 52.48 -19.01
CA ASN A 883 -98.21 52.04 -18.59
C ASN A 883 -99.29 53.15 -18.68
N GLU A 884 -98.90 54.44 -18.63
CA GLU A 884 -99.82 55.57 -18.81
C GLU A 884 -100.16 55.87 -20.29
N GLU A 885 -99.33 55.42 -21.24
CA GLU A 885 -99.63 55.55 -22.68
C GLU A 885 -100.67 54.53 -23.19
N LEU A 886 -100.95 53.46 -22.44
CA LEU A 886 -101.97 52.45 -22.80
C LEU A 886 -103.37 52.75 -22.25
N THR A 887 -103.53 53.79 -21.42
CA THR A 887 -104.79 54.09 -20.70
C THR A 887 -105.39 55.48 -21.01
N SER A 888 -104.85 56.22 -21.99
CA SER A 888 -105.33 57.58 -22.37
C SER A 888 -106.09 57.68 -23.70
N ILE A 889 -106.45 56.57 -24.34
CA ILE A 889 -107.41 56.52 -25.47
C ILE A 889 -108.70 55.85 -24.97
N ASP A 890 -109.49 56.56 -24.17
CA ASP A 890 -110.96 56.49 -24.18
C ASP A 890 -111.51 57.26 -22.97
N HIS A 891 -111.94 58.49 -23.25
CA HIS A 891 -113.07 59.22 -22.66
C HIS A 891 -112.77 60.67 -22.27
N ARG A 892 -113.02 61.57 -23.23
CA ARG A 892 -113.71 62.84 -22.95
C ARG A 892 -114.29 63.46 -24.22
N SER A 893 -115.62 63.44 -24.34
CA SER A 893 -116.38 64.56 -24.93
C SER A 893 -117.81 64.55 -24.37
N ASN A 894 -118.13 65.61 -23.63
CA ASN A 894 -119.47 66.14 -23.30
C ASN A 894 -120.29 66.35 -24.62
N GLY A 895 -121.59 66.57 -24.70
CA GLY A 895 -122.69 66.87 -23.78
C GLY A 895 -123.85 67.47 -24.61
N GLU A 896 -125.09 67.10 -24.25
CA GLU A 896 -126.41 67.75 -24.50
C GLU A 896 -127.04 67.98 -25.91
N PRO A 897 -128.41 68.04 -25.99
CA PRO A 897 -129.27 67.73 -27.16
C PRO A 897 -129.98 68.98 -27.77
N PRO A 898 -130.89 68.86 -28.78
CA PRO A 898 -132.33 68.76 -28.47
C PRO A 898 -133.27 68.04 -29.51
N MET A 899 -134.35 67.50 -28.95
CA MET A 899 -135.77 67.40 -29.36
C MET A 899 -136.34 67.80 -30.77
N VAL A 900 -137.22 66.90 -31.25
CA VAL A 900 -138.51 67.00 -32.02
C VAL A 900 -138.52 67.27 -33.55
N SER A 901 -139.00 66.32 -34.37
CA SER A 901 -140.40 66.21 -34.83
C SER A 901 -140.65 65.10 -35.88
N ALA A 902 -141.72 64.34 -35.65
CA ALA A 902 -142.51 63.41 -36.50
C ALA A 902 -142.23 63.28 -38.01
N LEU A 903 -141.85 62.07 -38.43
CA LEU A 903 -142.68 61.07 -39.16
C LEU A 903 -142.04 59.68 -38.97
#